data_AF-A0A9P6LA03-F1
#
_entry.id   AF-A0A9P6LA03-F1
#
_cell.length_a   1.000
_cell.length_b   1.000
_cell.length_c   1.000
_cell.angle_alpha   90.00
_cell.angle_beta   90.00
_cell.angle_gamma   90.00
#
_symmetry.space_group_name_H-M   'P 1'
#
loop_
_entity.id
_entity.type
_entity.pdbx_description
1 polymer ?
#
loop_
_entity_poly.entity_id
_entity_poly.type
_entity_poly.pdbx_seq_one_letter_code
_entity_poly.pdbx_strand_id
1 'polypeptide(L)'
;MSIYCPPEILDHIVDILHDEPEALRQCCLVSKSWVPRSRKHLFVVIKFHAPSDLGAWKRTFPDPSNSPAHHTRTLFIGCPEVVTEEDAAEGGWIQAFSCVTRLETVDNFEFSSVNLSLIPFHKISSTLKSLHVSHYLLSLSQLSYLIQSSPLLEDLTLIGYDTTNDDDELDESQTAISPSITPALSGTLEIFVCLGISRTVRRLLDLPNGLQFQKLKLTSWGGGDSHSIVGLMEACFDTLECLDIAFDLDDQTPIDLSKITKLKDVVFRCKSLSGGWILMALETITVKHRDLQQISIHVPFLWDLAALKDHASAQKRIHFFNPGAKWSFVDGLLASLWESRSVHLKIVYPRPETLDEGREMQDLAGFLFPETTRRGIADFVEESLDLSQICDNIVDLLHDDHKSLKQCCLVSKLWVSRTRKHLFAYVSFRIPTDLEAWKKTFPDPPNSPAHFTQALWIGCLKAVLQADAAGGGWISTFSRVARLEVLSYANSDLGVDLTLFQRFSSTLKSLCVTSSRPLQIINHIYRFPLLEDLTLCGYDQGPGVPQTTNPLSASPALTGTLELRLTRGISGVAHQLLGLPNGLHFRRLKLPSSNVGDLSPVAKLVDACSNTLEYLDVQCKKPAGRTLCLINLSKARKLKEVVFGCEFLDIKWVTVSLKTAAKLRNLQKITIHAPSVLFSASLTNVGVNWGEDEQARTLWSELDPLLVRFGESRSIRTKIIYPPPDPDDEGRGADEWPEYLLPESMKRGVIDLAQKPSD
;
A
#
# COMPACT_ATOMS: atom_id res chain seq x y z
N MET A 1 -42.88 23.25 -33.46
CA MET A 1 -41.84 24.13 -34.05
C MET A 1 -40.50 23.56 -33.59
N SER A 2 -39.58 23.25 -34.51
CA SER A 2 -38.24 22.76 -34.13
C SER A 2 -37.28 23.95 -34.05
N ILE A 3 -36.50 24.04 -32.97
CA ILE A 3 -35.44 25.03 -32.83
C ILE A 3 -34.17 24.43 -33.40
N TYR A 4 -33.67 24.98 -34.50
CA TYR A 4 -32.39 24.59 -35.09
C TYR A 4 -31.26 25.29 -34.34
N CYS A 5 -30.37 24.50 -33.71
CA CYS A 5 -29.17 25.01 -33.04
C CYS A 5 -27.94 24.80 -33.97
N PRO A 6 -27.14 25.83 -34.28
CA PRO A 6 -25.94 25.68 -35.10
C PRO A 6 -24.90 24.73 -34.46
N PRO A 7 -24.21 23.87 -35.23
CA PRO A 7 -23.20 22.94 -34.70
C PRO A 7 -22.12 23.59 -33.84
N GLU A 8 -21.74 24.82 -34.16
CA GLU A 8 -20.71 25.61 -33.45
C GLU A 8 -21.11 25.89 -32.00
N ILE A 9 -22.40 26.10 -31.75
CA ILE A 9 -22.95 26.29 -30.40
C ILE A 9 -22.97 24.97 -29.63
N LEU A 10 -23.23 23.84 -30.30
CA LEU A 10 -23.19 22.51 -29.70
C LEU A 10 -21.75 22.14 -29.29
N ASP A 11 -20.79 22.40 -30.17
CA ASP A 11 -19.36 22.20 -29.89
C ASP A 11 -18.88 23.06 -28.72
N HIS A 12 -19.34 24.32 -28.63
CA HIS A 12 -19.01 25.21 -27.52
C HIS A 12 -19.64 24.78 -26.19
N ILE A 13 -20.89 24.30 -26.18
CA ILE A 13 -21.53 23.71 -24.99
C ILE A 13 -20.73 22.50 -24.51
N VAL A 14 -20.33 21.61 -25.43
CA VAL A 14 -19.55 20.41 -25.08
C VAL A 14 -18.12 20.76 -24.63
N ASP A 15 -17.53 21.84 -25.13
CA ASP A 15 -16.26 22.39 -24.62
C ASP A 15 -16.37 22.98 -23.21
N ILE A 16 -17.49 23.60 -22.85
CA ILE A 16 -17.72 24.07 -21.47
C ILE A 16 -17.82 22.88 -20.50
N LEU A 17 -18.39 21.76 -20.95
CA LEU A 17 -18.58 20.54 -20.14
C LEU A 17 -17.34 19.62 -20.05
N HIS A 18 -16.14 20.07 -20.45
CA HIS A 18 -14.96 19.19 -20.53
C HIS A 18 -14.55 18.54 -19.20
N ASP A 19 -14.76 19.23 -18.08
CA ASP A 19 -14.50 18.71 -16.72
C ASP A 19 -15.64 17.86 -16.14
N GLU A 20 -16.78 17.73 -16.83
CA GLU A 20 -17.95 16.97 -16.39
C GLU A 20 -18.12 15.65 -17.18
N PRO A 21 -17.34 14.59 -16.89
CA PRO A 21 -17.38 13.34 -17.66
C PRO A 21 -18.71 12.59 -17.57
N GLU A 22 -19.62 12.93 -16.64
CA GLU A 22 -20.99 12.41 -16.67
C GLU A 22 -21.89 13.23 -17.60
N ALA A 23 -21.84 14.56 -17.55
CA ALA A 23 -22.56 15.40 -18.52
C ALA A 23 -22.14 15.09 -19.96
N LEU A 24 -20.84 14.85 -20.21
CA LEU A 24 -20.33 14.41 -21.52
C LEU A 24 -20.84 13.02 -21.94
N ARG A 25 -21.10 12.09 -21.01
CA ARG A 25 -21.77 10.81 -21.32
C ARG A 25 -23.22 11.06 -21.74
N GLN A 26 -23.94 11.88 -21.00
CA GLN A 26 -25.32 12.23 -21.34
C GLN A 26 -25.38 12.97 -22.69
N CYS A 27 -24.44 13.87 -22.98
CA CYS A 27 -24.27 14.52 -24.28
C CYS A 27 -24.13 13.52 -25.45
N CYS A 28 -23.38 12.42 -25.26
CA CYS A 28 -23.28 11.36 -26.27
C CYS A 28 -24.62 10.68 -26.59
N LEU A 29 -25.62 10.77 -25.70
CA LEU A 29 -26.95 10.18 -25.87
C LEU A 29 -27.95 11.17 -26.53
N VAL A 30 -27.67 12.49 -26.49
CA VAL A 30 -28.57 13.54 -27.04
C VAL A 30 -28.67 13.47 -28.56
N SER A 31 -27.55 13.36 -29.26
CA SER A 31 -27.51 13.31 -30.73
C SER A 31 -26.17 12.81 -31.26
N LYS A 32 -26.20 12.15 -32.43
CA LYS A 32 -25.00 11.75 -33.19
C LYS A 32 -24.04 12.92 -33.48
N SER A 33 -24.52 14.16 -33.54
CA SER A 33 -23.68 15.34 -33.75
C SER A 33 -22.84 15.73 -32.52
N TRP A 34 -23.26 15.37 -31.31
CA TRP A 34 -22.51 15.68 -30.07
C TRP A 34 -21.41 14.63 -29.82
N VAL A 35 -21.63 13.38 -30.23
CA VAL A 35 -20.76 12.23 -29.97
C VAL A 35 -19.26 12.48 -30.28
N PRO A 36 -18.85 13.06 -31.43
CA PRO A 36 -17.43 13.27 -31.71
C PRO A 36 -16.77 14.24 -30.72
N ARG A 37 -17.44 15.35 -30.39
CA ARG A 37 -16.90 16.36 -29.47
C ARG A 37 -16.91 15.87 -28.03
N SER A 38 -17.96 15.17 -27.61
CA SER A 38 -18.02 14.61 -26.26
C SER A 38 -17.02 13.48 -26.07
N ARG A 39 -16.78 12.63 -27.09
CA ARG A 39 -15.71 11.61 -27.06
C ARG A 39 -14.31 12.21 -26.96
N LYS A 40 -14.03 13.30 -27.69
CA LYS A 40 -12.75 14.03 -27.62
C LYS A 40 -12.36 14.36 -26.18
N HIS A 41 -13.33 14.85 -25.37
CA HIS A 41 -13.09 15.18 -23.97
C HIS A 41 -13.15 13.95 -23.04
N LEU A 42 -14.12 13.05 -23.22
CA LEU A 42 -14.24 11.82 -22.41
C LEU A 42 -13.00 10.93 -22.42
N PHE A 43 -12.24 10.95 -23.52
CA PHE A 43 -11.04 10.12 -23.72
C PHE A 43 -9.75 10.95 -23.77
N VAL A 44 -9.77 12.23 -23.37
CA VAL A 44 -8.57 13.08 -23.31
C VAL A 44 -7.57 12.61 -22.24
N VAL A 45 -8.09 12.01 -21.16
CA VAL A 45 -7.32 11.27 -20.17
C VAL A 45 -7.78 9.81 -20.18
N ILE A 46 -6.84 8.88 -20.35
CA ILE A 46 -7.08 7.45 -20.15
C ILE A 46 -6.18 6.95 -19.02
N LYS A 47 -6.75 6.07 -18.18
CA LYS A 47 -6.06 5.48 -17.03
C LYS A 47 -6.26 3.98 -17.02
N PHE A 48 -5.17 3.22 -17.02
CA PHE A 48 -5.18 1.78 -16.75
C PHE A 48 -4.59 1.54 -15.37
N HIS A 49 -5.41 1.52 -14.32
CA HIS A 49 -4.92 1.34 -12.95
C HIS A 49 -4.75 -0.12 -12.56
N ALA A 50 -5.28 -1.05 -13.36
CA ALA A 50 -5.23 -2.47 -13.12
C ALA A 50 -5.36 -3.22 -14.45
N PRO A 51 -4.89 -4.46 -14.56
CA PRO A 51 -5.06 -5.30 -15.76
C PRO A 51 -6.53 -5.41 -16.22
N SER A 52 -7.48 -5.34 -15.28
CA SER A 52 -8.93 -5.30 -15.55
C SER A 52 -9.39 -4.08 -16.37
N ASP A 53 -8.73 -2.93 -16.21
CA ASP A 53 -9.08 -1.68 -16.92
C ASP A 53 -8.70 -1.82 -18.40
N LEU A 54 -7.51 -2.36 -18.67
CA LEU A 54 -7.05 -2.68 -20.03
C LEU A 54 -7.89 -3.81 -20.65
N GLY A 55 -8.16 -4.88 -19.92
CA GLY A 55 -9.04 -5.96 -20.37
C GLY A 55 -10.49 -5.51 -20.61
N ALA A 56 -10.97 -4.46 -19.92
CA ALA A 56 -12.25 -3.83 -20.24
C ALA A 56 -12.16 -2.94 -21.48
N TRP A 57 -11.08 -2.16 -21.64
CA TRP A 57 -10.83 -1.35 -22.83
C TRP A 57 -10.80 -2.20 -24.10
N LYS A 58 -9.98 -3.26 -24.13
CA LYS A 58 -9.85 -4.16 -25.29
C LYS A 58 -11.13 -4.91 -25.63
N ARG A 59 -11.93 -5.31 -24.63
CA ARG A 59 -13.28 -5.88 -24.87
C ARG A 59 -14.29 -4.86 -25.42
N THR A 60 -14.09 -3.56 -25.16
CA THR A 60 -14.95 -2.47 -25.66
C THR A 60 -14.50 -1.99 -27.04
N PHE A 61 -13.19 -2.00 -27.31
CA PHE A 61 -12.55 -1.56 -28.54
C PHE A 61 -11.55 -2.63 -29.02
N PRO A 62 -12.03 -3.78 -29.55
CA PRO A 62 -11.17 -4.87 -30.02
C PRO A 62 -10.39 -4.54 -31.30
N ASP A 63 -10.75 -3.45 -31.98
CA ASP A 63 -10.00 -2.85 -33.07
C ASP A 63 -9.41 -1.50 -32.59
N PRO A 64 -8.08 -1.40 -32.42
CA PRO A 64 -7.44 -0.17 -31.98
C PRO A 64 -7.68 1.03 -32.92
N SER A 65 -7.89 0.80 -34.22
CA SER A 65 -8.12 1.86 -35.21
C SER A 65 -9.50 2.52 -35.08
N ASN A 66 -10.48 1.77 -34.55
CA ASN A 66 -11.81 2.26 -34.20
C ASN A 66 -11.91 2.74 -32.73
N SER A 67 -10.81 2.68 -31.98
CA SER A 67 -10.77 3.13 -30.58
C SER A 67 -10.61 4.66 -30.45
N PRO A 68 -11.13 5.28 -29.37
CA PRO A 68 -10.93 6.70 -29.11
C PRO A 68 -9.55 7.05 -28.51
N ALA A 69 -8.57 6.13 -28.52
CA ALA A 69 -7.21 6.37 -28.03
C ALA A 69 -6.50 7.55 -28.73
N HIS A 70 -6.85 7.84 -29.98
CA HIS A 70 -6.34 8.97 -30.74
C HIS A 70 -6.83 10.34 -30.22
N HIS A 71 -7.77 10.38 -29.27
CA HIS A 71 -8.14 11.59 -28.54
C HIS A 71 -7.26 11.83 -27.30
N THR A 72 -6.55 10.80 -26.82
CA THR A 72 -5.86 10.82 -25.52
C THR A 72 -4.61 11.70 -25.57
N ARG A 73 -4.51 12.60 -24.59
CA ARG A 73 -3.36 13.48 -24.34
C ARG A 73 -2.60 13.09 -23.09
N THR A 74 -3.30 12.61 -22.07
CA THR A 74 -2.69 12.07 -20.85
C THR A 74 -2.98 10.58 -20.76
N LEU A 75 -1.94 9.76 -20.78
CA LEU A 75 -2.03 8.32 -20.57
C LEU A 75 -1.38 7.97 -19.22
N PHE A 76 -2.21 7.56 -18.27
CA PHE A 76 -1.78 7.04 -16.98
C PHE A 76 -1.76 5.51 -17.02
N ILE A 77 -0.67 4.90 -16.61
CA ILE A 77 -0.50 3.46 -16.60
C ILE A 77 0.00 3.02 -15.23
N GLY A 78 -0.90 2.40 -14.46
CA GLY A 78 -0.71 1.74 -13.16
C GLY A 78 -0.37 0.25 -13.22
N CYS A 79 -0.17 -0.28 -14.43
CA CYS A 79 0.16 -1.68 -14.70
C CYS A 79 0.90 -1.84 -16.06
N PRO A 80 2.00 -1.12 -16.30
CA PRO A 80 2.62 -1.05 -17.63
C PRO A 80 3.21 -2.36 -18.15
N GLU A 81 3.33 -3.45 -17.37
CA GLU A 81 3.55 -4.76 -18.01
C GLU A 81 2.40 -5.18 -18.86
N VAL A 82 1.21 -5.26 -18.29
CA VAL A 82 0.08 -5.82 -19.02
C VAL A 82 -0.22 -4.91 -20.22
N VAL A 83 0.18 -3.63 -20.18
CA VAL A 83 0.29 -2.82 -21.40
C VAL A 83 1.37 -3.33 -22.36
N THR A 84 2.64 -3.41 -21.96
CA THR A 84 3.78 -3.76 -22.83
C THR A 84 3.82 -5.21 -23.32
N GLU A 85 3.29 -6.18 -22.57
CA GLU A 85 3.18 -7.59 -22.95
C GLU A 85 2.03 -7.81 -23.92
N GLU A 86 0.85 -7.25 -23.64
CA GLU A 86 -0.26 -7.27 -24.58
C GLU A 86 0.10 -6.47 -25.85
N ASP A 87 0.94 -5.42 -25.76
CA ASP A 87 1.47 -4.70 -26.92
C ASP A 87 2.41 -5.57 -27.78
N ALA A 88 3.31 -6.31 -27.14
CA ALA A 88 4.17 -7.27 -27.82
C ALA A 88 3.37 -8.44 -28.42
N ALA A 89 2.31 -8.91 -27.75
CA ALA A 89 1.47 -10.01 -28.19
C ALA A 89 0.54 -9.64 -29.37
N GLU A 90 0.00 -8.41 -29.38
CA GLU A 90 -0.91 -7.92 -30.45
C GLU A 90 -0.21 -7.05 -31.50
N GLY A 91 1.11 -6.90 -31.42
CA GLY A 91 1.92 -6.26 -32.47
C GLY A 91 1.92 -4.73 -32.46
N GLY A 92 1.52 -4.08 -31.37
CA GLY A 92 1.62 -2.62 -31.23
C GLY A 92 0.32 -1.85 -30.97
N TRP A 93 -0.67 -2.38 -30.26
CA TRP A 93 -1.93 -1.67 -29.99
C TRP A 93 -1.72 -0.31 -29.29
N ILE A 94 -0.64 -0.12 -28.51
CA ILE A 94 -0.29 1.16 -27.86
C ILE A 94 -0.03 2.28 -28.88
N GLN A 95 0.28 1.93 -30.14
CA GLN A 95 0.45 2.89 -31.22
C GLN A 95 -0.84 3.67 -31.55
N ALA A 96 -2.02 3.17 -31.14
CA ALA A 96 -3.27 3.93 -31.21
C ALA A 96 -3.28 5.18 -30.29
N PHE A 97 -2.36 5.25 -29.33
CA PHE A 97 -2.17 6.37 -28.40
C PHE A 97 -1.13 7.39 -28.91
N SER A 98 -0.87 7.45 -30.23
CA SER A 98 0.07 8.37 -30.91
C SER A 98 -0.27 9.88 -30.80
N CYS A 99 -1.18 10.25 -29.90
CA CYS A 99 -1.52 11.63 -29.56
C CYS A 99 -1.14 12.01 -28.12
N VAL A 100 -0.60 11.08 -27.34
CA VAL A 100 -0.20 11.29 -25.94
C VAL A 100 0.92 12.32 -25.85
N THR A 101 0.66 13.38 -25.09
CA THR A 101 1.62 14.45 -24.76
C THR A 101 2.15 14.33 -23.34
N ARG A 102 1.46 13.58 -22.45
CA ARG A 102 1.87 13.32 -21.07
C ARG A 102 1.72 11.83 -20.77
N LEU A 103 2.86 11.17 -20.52
CA LEU A 103 2.91 9.76 -20.09
C LEU A 103 3.20 9.73 -18.59
N GLU A 104 2.33 9.05 -17.84
CA GLU A 104 2.54 8.79 -16.43
C GLU A 104 2.65 7.29 -16.20
N THR A 105 3.89 6.81 -16.03
CA THR A 105 4.16 5.48 -15.49
C THR A 105 4.30 5.64 -13.98
N VAL A 106 3.26 5.23 -13.27
CA VAL A 106 3.17 5.19 -11.82
C VAL A 106 2.81 3.77 -11.49
N ASP A 107 3.29 3.24 -10.37
CA ASP A 107 3.02 1.86 -10.07
C ASP A 107 2.77 1.62 -8.59
N ASN A 108 2.08 0.52 -8.35
CA ASN A 108 0.86 0.55 -7.61
C ASN A 108 1.07 0.10 -6.15
N PHE A 109 2.30 0.20 -5.67
CA PHE A 109 2.84 -0.32 -4.40
C PHE A 109 2.63 -1.84 -4.16
N GLU A 110 2.00 -2.53 -5.11
CA GLU A 110 1.54 -3.92 -5.02
C GLU A 110 2.60 -5.06 -5.21
N PHE A 111 3.95 -4.80 -5.18
CA PHE A 111 5.09 -5.68 -4.70
C PHE A 111 6.26 -6.27 -5.58
N SER A 112 6.52 -5.80 -6.79
CA SER A 112 6.90 -6.67 -7.93
C SER A 112 8.41 -6.80 -8.28
N SER A 113 8.75 -7.55 -9.34
CA SER A 113 10.07 -7.72 -9.92
C SER A 113 10.43 -8.17 -11.43
N VAL A 114 10.03 -7.58 -12.61
CA VAL A 114 10.84 -7.69 -13.93
C VAL A 114 11.01 -6.45 -14.88
N ASN A 115 12.27 -6.07 -15.22
CA ASN A 115 12.71 -4.71 -15.60
C ASN A 115 11.92 -3.94 -16.70
N LEU A 116 11.60 -2.63 -16.51
CA LEU A 116 10.81 -1.79 -17.45
C LEU A 116 11.59 -1.49 -18.73
N SER A 117 11.46 -2.45 -19.63
CA SER A 117 11.37 -2.21 -21.05
C SER A 117 10.31 -1.14 -21.36
N LEU A 118 10.73 0.13 -21.29
CA LEU A 118 10.03 1.31 -21.82
C LEU A 118 9.81 1.21 -23.36
N ILE A 119 10.30 0.13 -24.00
CA ILE A 119 10.46 -0.02 -25.44
C ILE A 119 9.16 0.22 -26.22
N PRO A 120 7.98 -0.30 -25.80
CA PRO A 120 6.72 0.01 -26.50
C PRO A 120 6.36 1.50 -26.53
N PHE A 121 6.82 2.29 -25.56
CA PHE A 121 6.54 3.73 -25.51
C PHE A 121 7.38 4.58 -26.48
N HIS A 122 8.42 4.03 -27.13
CA HIS A 122 9.06 4.72 -28.26
C HIS A 122 8.10 4.97 -29.43
N LYS A 123 7.00 4.22 -29.54
CA LYS A 123 5.95 4.48 -30.54
C LYS A 123 5.10 5.73 -30.26
N ILE A 124 5.19 6.30 -29.05
CA ILE A 124 4.51 7.55 -28.65
C ILE A 124 5.48 8.67 -28.24
N SER A 125 6.79 8.45 -28.26
CA SER A 125 7.80 9.43 -27.83
C SER A 125 7.82 10.71 -28.67
N SER A 126 7.47 10.61 -29.95
CA SER A 126 7.44 11.74 -30.90
C SER A 126 6.44 12.85 -30.55
N THR A 127 5.43 12.59 -29.72
CA THR A 127 4.47 13.59 -29.22
C THR A 127 4.65 13.94 -27.76
N LEU A 128 5.59 13.28 -27.06
CA LEU A 128 5.72 13.33 -25.62
C LEU A 128 6.40 14.63 -25.14
N LYS A 129 5.68 15.41 -24.31
CA LYS A 129 6.14 16.66 -23.68
C LYS A 129 6.45 16.50 -22.19
N SER A 130 5.76 15.61 -21.49
CA SER A 130 5.91 15.42 -20.05
C SER A 130 6.00 13.94 -19.72
N LEU A 131 7.12 13.55 -19.10
CA LEU A 131 7.42 12.18 -18.69
C LEU A 131 7.47 12.10 -17.16
N HIS A 132 6.40 11.59 -16.56
CA HIS A 132 6.34 11.30 -15.13
C HIS A 132 6.66 9.83 -14.92
N VAL A 133 7.89 9.59 -14.50
CA VAL A 133 8.50 8.28 -14.30
C VAL A 133 8.71 8.15 -12.79
N SER A 134 7.59 7.83 -12.11
CA SER A 134 7.58 7.54 -10.68
C SER A 134 8.02 6.10 -10.49
N HIS A 135 9.33 5.91 -10.44
CA HIS A 135 9.93 4.75 -11.05
C HIS A 135 11.09 4.24 -10.19
N TYR A 136 10.76 4.00 -8.93
CA TYR A 136 11.37 3.23 -7.85
C TYR A 136 12.27 1.97 -8.17
N LEU A 137 13.16 2.03 -9.17
CA LEU A 137 14.41 1.24 -9.51
C LEU A 137 14.97 2.08 -10.73
N LEU A 138 14.23 2.22 -11.83
CA LEU A 138 14.53 2.89 -13.14
C LEU A 138 15.86 2.62 -13.87
N SER A 139 15.80 1.79 -14.93
CA SER A 139 16.92 1.45 -15.79
C SER A 139 17.36 2.71 -16.48
N LEU A 140 18.47 3.27 -16.02
CA LEU A 140 18.94 4.56 -16.52
C LEU A 140 19.32 4.49 -18.00
N SER A 141 19.67 3.30 -18.54
CA SER A 141 19.84 3.11 -19.98
C SER A 141 18.52 3.15 -20.76
N GLN A 142 17.46 2.49 -20.27
CA GLN A 142 16.14 2.53 -20.91
C GLN A 142 15.46 3.90 -20.74
N LEU A 143 15.67 4.60 -19.62
CA LEU A 143 15.29 6.01 -19.44
C LEU A 143 16.02 6.89 -20.44
N SER A 144 17.36 6.81 -20.49
CA SER A 144 18.18 7.64 -21.36
C SER A 144 17.75 7.46 -22.82
N TYR A 145 17.51 6.22 -23.24
CA TYR A 145 17.01 5.93 -24.58
C TYR A 145 15.58 6.45 -24.82
N LEU A 146 14.66 6.40 -23.83
CA LEU A 146 13.35 7.04 -23.97
C LEU A 146 13.45 8.56 -24.08
N ILE A 147 14.24 9.23 -23.22
CA ILE A 147 14.51 10.67 -23.27
C ILE A 147 15.08 11.05 -24.63
N GLN A 148 16.14 10.36 -25.07
CA GLN A 148 16.79 10.56 -26.37
C GLN A 148 15.84 10.30 -27.55
N SER A 149 14.83 9.44 -27.41
CA SER A 149 13.79 9.21 -28.41
C SER A 149 12.61 10.20 -28.37
N SER A 150 12.56 11.12 -27.39
CA SER A 150 11.43 12.02 -27.12
C SER A 150 11.79 13.49 -27.39
N PRO A 151 11.87 13.94 -28.66
CA PRO A 151 12.44 15.26 -29.00
C PRO A 151 11.62 16.46 -28.51
N LEU A 152 10.36 16.26 -28.11
CA LEU A 152 9.48 17.31 -27.55
C LEU A 152 9.48 17.35 -26.01
N LEU A 153 10.33 16.56 -25.34
CA LEU A 153 10.31 16.45 -23.89
C LEU A 153 10.73 17.76 -23.21
N GLU A 154 9.80 18.33 -22.46
CA GLU A 154 9.91 19.59 -21.71
C GLU A 154 10.04 19.31 -20.21
N ASP A 155 9.15 18.48 -19.64
CA ASP A 155 9.13 18.14 -18.21
C ASP A 155 9.56 16.69 -17.94
N LEU A 156 10.42 16.52 -16.92
CA LEU A 156 10.91 15.22 -16.44
C LEU A 156 10.77 15.12 -14.91
N THR A 157 9.89 14.23 -14.45
CA THR A 157 9.73 13.92 -13.01
C THR A 157 10.25 12.52 -12.73
N LEU A 158 11.33 12.42 -11.94
CA LEU A 158 11.95 11.17 -11.47
C LEU A 158 11.76 11.02 -9.95
N ILE A 159 11.19 9.89 -9.54
CA ILE A 159 10.97 9.56 -8.12
C ILE A 159 11.57 8.17 -7.85
N GLY A 160 12.54 8.09 -6.93
CA GLY A 160 13.30 6.86 -6.66
C GLY A 160 14.19 6.90 -5.41
N TYR A 161 15.06 5.88 -5.24
CA TYR A 161 16.08 5.71 -4.19
C TYR A 161 17.28 4.97 -4.84
N ASP A 162 18.39 5.63 -5.17
CA ASP A 162 19.57 4.94 -5.76
C ASP A 162 20.10 3.90 -4.75
N THR A 163 20.06 2.60 -5.08
CA THR A 163 20.16 1.50 -4.10
C THR A 163 20.86 0.22 -4.57
N THR A 164 21.27 0.14 -5.83
CA THR A 164 22.40 -0.70 -6.24
C THR A 164 23.65 -0.16 -5.53
N ASN A 165 23.92 -0.69 -4.35
CA ASN A 165 25.27 -0.70 -3.79
C ASN A 165 26.22 -1.57 -4.64
N ASP A 166 25.66 -2.40 -5.52
CA ASP A 166 26.39 -3.13 -6.53
C ASP A 166 26.94 -2.14 -7.58
N ASP A 167 28.23 -1.86 -7.47
CA ASP A 167 29.08 -1.58 -8.62
C ASP A 167 29.15 -2.85 -9.53
N ASP A 168 29.82 -2.72 -10.68
CA ASP A 168 30.28 -3.79 -11.57
C ASP A 168 29.33 -4.40 -12.66
N GLU A 169 29.52 -3.85 -13.87
CA GLU A 169 29.81 -4.53 -15.15
C GLU A 169 28.73 -5.19 -16.02
N LEU A 170 27.57 -5.65 -15.52
CA LEU A 170 26.63 -6.43 -16.37
C LEU A 170 25.62 -5.58 -17.18
N ASP A 171 26.13 -4.82 -18.17
CA ASP A 171 25.85 -5.00 -19.62
C ASP A 171 26.13 -3.71 -20.46
N GLU A 172 27.42 -3.39 -20.70
CA GLU A 172 27.83 -2.34 -21.67
C GLU A 172 27.68 -2.76 -23.16
N SER A 173 27.14 -3.95 -23.45
CA SER A 173 27.26 -4.55 -24.80
C SER A 173 26.26 -4.06 -25.85
N GLN A 174 25.17 -3.37 -25.45
CA GLN A 174 24.13 -2.94 -26.38
C GLN A 174 24.54 -1.68 -27.17
N THR A 175 25.03 -1.91 -28.38
CA THR A 175 25.35 -0.89 -29.40
C THR A 175 24.09 -0.23 -29.99
N ALA A 176 23.34 0.47 -29.14
CA ALA A 176 22.18 1.25 -29.53
C ALA A 176 22.59 2.44 -30.42
N ILE A 177 21.82 2.67 -31.50
CA ILE A 177 22.04 3.80 -32.41
C ILE A 177 21.65 5.09 -31.67
N SER A 178 22.64 5.91 -31.30
CA SER A 178 22.41 7.21 -30.66
C SER A 178 21.60 8.12 -31.60
N PRO A 179 20.38 8.56 -31.23
CA PRO A 179 19.59 9.43 -32.08
C PRO A 179 20.22 10.84 -32.13
N SER A 180 20.17 11.48 -33.29
CA SER A 180 20.92 12.71 -33.58
C SER A 180 20.30 14.00 -33.00
N ILE A 181 19.25 13.90 -32.19
CA ILE A 181 18.50 15.04 -31.64
C ILE A 181 18.04 14.70 -30.22
N THR A 182 18.76 15.19 -29.20
CA THR A 182 18.25 15.20 -27.82
C THR A 182 17.13 16.24 -27.67
N PRO A 183 16.10 16.01 -26.85
CA PRO A 183 15.17 17.07 -26.44
C PRO A 183 15.86 18.30 -25.86
N ALA A 184 15.18 19.45 -25.97
CA ALA A 184 15.63 20.71 -25.39
C ALA A 184 15.45 20.79 -23.86
N LEU A 185 14.71 19.85 -23.23
CA LEU A 185 14.56 19.72 -21.77
C LEU A 185 14.28 21.04 -21.04
N SER A 186 13.45 21.90 -21.64
CA SER A 186 13.35 23.31 -21.24
C SER A 186 12.36 23.60 -20.11
N GLY A 187 11.66 22.59 -19.58
CA GLY A 187 10.62 22.75 -18.56
C GLY A 187 11.17 22.48 -17.15
N THR A 188 10.55 21.51 -16.48
CA THR A 188 10.78 21.17 -15.07
C THR A 188 11.58 19.87 -14.93
N LEU A 189 12.65 19.90 -14.14
CA LEU A 189 13.31 18.71 -13.59
C LEU A 189 12.95 18.57 -12.11
N GLU A 190 12.10 17.58 -11.80
CA GLU A 190 11.80 17.17 -10.43
C GLU A 190 12.56 15.88 -10.13
N ILE A 191 13.55 15.93 -9.22
CA ILE A 191 14.26 14.75 -8.73
C ILE A 191 14.02 14.61 -7.22
N PHE A 192 13.32 13.54 -6.86
CA PHE A 192 13.13 13.10 -5.48
C PHE A 192 13.86 11.78 -5.29
N VAL A 193 14.95 11.77 -4.52
CA VAL A 193 15.72 10.53 -4.27
C VAL A 193 16.05 10.33 -2.80
N CYS A 194 15.70 9.17 -2.26
CA CYS A 194 15.80 8.91 -0.83
C CYS A 194 17.18 8.44 -0.34
N LEU A 195 18.01 7.81 -1.19
CA LEU A 195 19.24 7.11 -0.77
C LEU A 195 20.49 7.45 -1.61
N GLY A 196 20.64 8.72 -1.97
CA GLY A 196 21.71 9.18 -2.85
C GLY A 196 21.20 9.41 -4.27
N ILE A 197 21.84 10.32 -5.00
CA ILE A 197 21.40 10.84 -6.31
C ILE A 197 22.48 10.62 -7.39
N SER A 198 23.69 10.20 -7.00
CA SER A 198 24.90 10.23 -7.84
C SER A 198 24.82 9.48 -9.17
N ARG A 199 24.26 8.26 -9.25
CA ARG A 199 24.20 7.51 -10.52
C ARG A 199 23.18 8.11 -11.46
N THR A 200 22.02 8.52 -10.93
CA THR A 200 20.98 9.26 -11.68
C THR A 200 21.52 10.59 -12.21
N VAL A 201 22.19 11.39 -11.36
CA VAL A 201 22.85 12.65 -11.78
C VAL A 201 23.88 12.37 -12.87
N ARG A 202 24.77 11.39 -12.69
CA ARG A 202 25.79 11.06 -13.69
C ARG A 202 25.16 10.75 -15.05
N ARG A 203 24.11 9.92 -15.10
CA ARG A 203 23.41 9.60 -16.35
C ARG A 203 22.62 10.77 -16.96
N LEU A 204 22.19 11.75 -16.17
CA LEU A 204 21.62 13.00 -16.69
C LEU A 204 22.71 13.96 -17.21
N LEU A 205 23.87 14.01 -16.56
CA LEU A 205 25.04 14.76 -17.04
C LEU A 205 25.68 14.14 -18.29
N ASP A 206 25.58 12.81 -18.45
CA ASP A 206 25.96 12.07 -19.66
C ASP A 206 25.04 12.38 -20.87
N LEU A 207 23.94 13.12 -20.71
CA LEU A 207 23.01 13.40 -21.82
C LEU A 207 23.62 14.38 -22.85
N PRO A 208 23.59 14.04 -24.16
CA PRO A 208 24.13 14.91 -25.19
C PRO A 208 23.37 16.25 -25.25
N ASN A 209 24.11 17.35 -25.40
CA ASN A 209 23.66 18.76 -25.33
C ASN A 209 23.39 19.33 -23.92
N GLY A 210 23.65 18.57 -22.85
CA GLY A 210 23.54 19.04 -21.47
C GLY A 210 22.09 19.23 -20.99
N LEU A 211 21.93 19.94 -19.87
CA LEU A 211 20.63 20.12 -19.20
C LEU A 211 20.18 21.58 -19.31
N GLN A 212 18.93 21.81 -19.71
CA GLN A 212 18.44 23.16 -20.06
C GLN A 212 17.12 23.52 -19.35
N PHE A 213 16.86 22.88 -18.21
CA PHE A 213 15.64 23.07 -17.43
C PHE A 213 15.52 24.49 -16.87
N GLN A 214 14.31 25.05 -16.93
CA GLN A 214 13.96 26.34 -16.31
C GLN A 214 13.65 26.19 -14.82
N LYS A 215 13.27 24.98 -14.37
CA LYS A 215 12.90 24.73 -12.98
C LYS A 215 13.57 23.47 -12.47
N LEU A 216 14.30 23.58 -11.36
CA LEU A 216 15.06 22.50 -10.76
C LEU A 216 14.59 22.29 -9.31
N LYS A 217 13.99 21.13 -9.05
CA LYS A 217 13.49 20.75 -7.74
C LYS A 217 14.21 19.51 -7.24
N LEU A 218 15.01 19.66 -6.20
CA LEU A 218 15.87 18.62 -5.65
C LEU A 218 15.51 18.34 -4.20
N THR A 219 15.20 17.09 -3.90
CA THR A 219 14.92 16.62 -2.54
C THR A 219 15.71 15.35 -2.27
N SER A 220 16.72 15.45 -1.39
CA SER A 220 17.42 14.27 -0.84
C SER A 220 16.99 14.01 0.61
N TRP A 221 17.00 12.75 1.01
CA TRP A 221 16.83 12.31 2.40
C TRP A 221 18.10 11.69 3.01
N GLY A 222 19.11 11.40 2.19
CA GLY A 222 20.44 10.99 2.64
C GLY A 222 21.45 12.14 2.56
N GLY A 223 22.26 12.29 3.61
CA GLY A 223 23.51 13.04 3.54
C GLY A 223 24.59 12.20 2.84
N GLY A 224 25.41 12.84 2.01
CA GLY A 224 26.53 12.19 1.30
C GLY A 224 26.76 12.67 -0.13
N ASP A 225 25.78 13.31 -0.77
CA ASP A 225 25.76 13.51 -2.23
C ASP A 225 25.77 14.98 -2.71
N SER A 226 26.29 15.88 -1.87
CA SER A 226 26.32 17.33 -2.12
C SER A 226 27.09 17.71 -3.40
N HIS A 227 28.16 16.99 -3.73
CA HIS A 227 28.90 17.21 -4.97
C HIS A 227 28.10 16.85 -6.23
N SER A 228 27.32 15.77 -6.21
CA SER A 228 26.44 15.38 -7.32
C SER A 228 25.33 16.42 -7.52
N ILE A 229 24.74 16.89 -6.42
CA ILE A 229 23.76 17.98 -6.41
C ILE A 229 24.35 19.24 -7.05
N VAL A 230 25.54 19.68 -6.64
CA VAL A 230 26.19 20.86 -7.20
C VAL A 230 26.49 20.65 -8.69
N GLY A 231 27.03 19.50 -9.11
CA GLY A 231 27.28 19.23 -10.53
C GLY A 231 26.03 19.25 -11.41
N LEU A 232 24.90 18.73 -10.90
CA LEU A 232 23.61 18.80 -11.59
C LEU A 232 23.09 20.25 -11.70
N MET A 233 23.23 21.02 -10.62
CA MET A 233 22.88 22.44 -10.60
C MET A 233 23.74 23.22 -11.59
N GLU A 234 25.08 23.02 -11.58
CA GLU A 234 26.03 23.67 -12.48
C GLU A 234 25.69 23.43 -13.96
N ALA A 235 25.23 22.22 -14.30
CA ALA A 235 24.79 21.90 -15.65
C ALA A 235 23.52 22.63 -16.11
N CYS A 236 22.72 23.20 -15.20
CA CYS A 236 21.47 23.92 -15.50
C CYS A 236 21.58 25.46 -15.36
N PHE A 237 22.73 26.00 -14.95
CA PHE A 237 22.85 27.41 -14.52
C PHE A 237 22.48 28.46 -15.57
N ASP A 238 22.68 28.17 -16.86
CA ASP A 238 22.36 29.11 -17.94
C ASP A 238 20.86 29.18 -18.28
N THR A 239 20.03 28.28 -17.76
CA THR A 239 18.57 28.21 -18.04
C THR A 239 17.68 28.36 -16.82
N LEU A 240 18.23 28.10 -15.63
CA LEU A 240 17.47 27.96 -14.40
C LEU A 240 16.84 29.27 -13.89
N GLU A 241 15.51 29.27 -13.79
CA GLU A 241 14.69 30.37 -13.27
C GLU A 241 14.12 30.08 -11.87
N CYS A 242 13.90 28.82 -11.49
CA CYS A 242 13.30 28.45 -10.21
C CYS A 242 14.03 27.28 -9.55
N LEU A 243 14.48 27.46 -8.31
CA LEU A 243 15.28 26.49 -7.56
C LEU A 243 14.59 26.11 -6.23
N ASP A 244 14.15 24.85 -6.09
CA ASP A 244 13.53 24.31 -4.87
C ASP A 244 14.44 23.24 -4.26
N ILE A 245 15.06 23.55 -3.11
CA ILE A 245 16.10 22.75 -2.45
C ILE A 245 15.64 22.24 -1.09
N ALA A 246 15.73 20.93 -0.88
CA ALA A 246 15.45 20.27 0.39
C ALA A 246 16.55 19.26 0.76
N PHE A 247 17.57 19.73 1.48
CA PHE A 247 18.71 18.93 1.95
C PHE A 247 18.97 19.13 3.44
N ASP A 248 19.71 18.19 4.02
CA ASP A 248 20.50 18.42 5.23
C ASP A 248 21.96 18.41 4.80
N LEU A 249 22.48 19.60 4.44
CA LEU A 249 23.88 19.77 4.05
C LEU A 249 24.72 20.02 5.30
N ASP A 250 25.82 19.27 5.42
CA ASP A 250 26.94 19.70 6.27
C ASP A 250 27.37 21.12 5.88
N ASP A 251 27.74 21.94 6.87
CA ASP A 251 28.16 23.35 6.72
C ASP A 251 29.41 23.56 5.82
N GLN A 252 29.91 22.51 5.15
CA GLN A 252 31.15 22.50 4.36
C GLN A 252 30.94 22.51 2.84
N THR A 253 29.73 22.26 2.31
CA THR A 253 29.46 22.38 0.85
C THR A 253 28.64 23.63 0.54
N PRO A 254 29.26 24.78 0.22
CA PRO A 254 28.52 25.98 -0.19
C PRO A 254 27.86 25.79 -1.57
N ILE A 255 26.63 26.28 -1.71
CA ILE A 255 25.95 26.39 -3.00
C ILE A 255 26.27 27.76 -3.59
N ASP A 256 27.03 27.79 -4.68
CA ASP A 256 27.33 29.04 -5.41
C ASP A 256 26.19 29.40 -6.37
N LEU A 257 25.24 30.22 -5.90
CA LEU A 257 24.18 30.79 -6.73
C LEU A 257 24.72 31.85 -7.71
N SER A 258 25.94 32.41 -7.54
CA SER A 258 26.42 33.58 -8.29
C SER A 258 26.58 33.41 -9.80
N LYS A 259 26.41 32.18 -10.29
CA LYS A 259 26.37 31.76 -11.69
C LYS A 259 24.94 31.71 -12.27
N ILE A 260 23.89 31.58 -11.44
CA ILE A 260 22.48 31.40 -11.85
C ILE A 260 21.83 32.74 -12.22
N THR A 261 22.25 33.36 -13.32
CA THR A 261 21.89 34.75 -13.63
C THR A 261 20.40 35.01 -13.87
N LYS A 262 19.62 33.98 -14.24
CA LYS A 262 18.17 34.04 -14.55
C LYS A 262 17.25 33.72 -13.37
N LEU A 263 17.80 33.50 -12.18
CA LEU A 263 17.05 33.02 -11.00
C LEU A 263 15.98 34.02 -10.56
N LYS A 264 14.70 33.60 -10.64
CA LYS A 264 13.50 34.34 -10.23
C LYS A 264 13.02 33.92 -8.85
N ASP A 265 13.00 32.61 -8.59
CA ASP A 265 12.44 32.03 -7.36
C ASP A 265 13.45 31.09 -6.69
N VAL A 266 13.64 31.25 -5.38
CA VAL A 266 14.44 30.31 -4.56
C VAL A 266 13.63 29.82 -3.37
N VAL A 267 13.56 28.51 -3.18
CA VAL A 267 12.91 27.86 -2.03
C VAL A 267 13.94 27.04 -1.26
N PHE A 268 14.23 27.47 -0.04
CA PHE A 268 15.08 26.76 0.91
C PHE A 268 14.20 25.97 1.90
N ARG A 269 14.31 24.65 1.93
CA ARG A 269 13.57 23.81 2.90
C ARG A 269 14.53 23.26 3.96
N CYS A 270 14.56 23.92 5.13
CA CYS A 270 15.55 23.65 6.17
C CYS A 270 15.11 22.49 7.07
N LYS A 271 15.72 21.31 6.90
CA LYS A 271 15.36 20.11 7.69
C LYS A 271 15.97 20.09 9.10
N SER A 272 17.06 20.82 9.33
CA SER A 272 17.77 20.90 10.60
C SER A 272 17.90 22.34 11.08
N LEU A 273 18.42 22.54 12.31
CA LEU A 273 18.63 23.87 12.89
C LEU A 273 19.76 24.67 12.23
N SER A 274 20.58 24.09 11.35
CA SER A 274 21.70 24.81 10.72
C SER A 274 21.29 25.60 9.49
N GLY A 275 20.99 26.89 9.67
CA GLY A 275 20.91 27.86 8.57
C GLY A 275 22.26 28.18 7.89
N GLY A 276 23.34 27.44 8.17
CA GLY A 276 24.70 27.78 7.71
C GLY A 276 24.88 27.67 6.19
N TRP A 277 24.35 26.61 5.58
CA TRP A 277 24.37 26.46 4.12
C TRP A 277 23.43 27.45 3.41
N ILE A 278 22.32 27.84 4.06
CA ILE A 278 21.41 28.88 3.57
C ILE A 278 22.13 30.24 3.57
N LEU A 279 22.86 30.56 4.65
CA LEU A 279 23.69 31.76 4.73
C LEU A 279 24.72 31.79 3.59
N MET A 280 25.53 30.74 3.43
CA MET A 280 26.51 30.66 2.34
C MET A 280 25.88 30.80 0.95
N ALA A 281 24.71 30.20 0.72
CA ALA A 281 23.99 30.33 -0.54
C ALA A 281 23.50 31.76 -0.79
N LEU A 282 22.84 32.38 0.20
CA LEU A 282 22.36 33.77 0.13
C LEU A 282 23.51 34.77 -0.05
N GLU A 283 24.69 34.54 0.57
CA GLU A 283 25.88 35.38 0.42
C GLU A 283 26.38 35.43 -1.03
N THR A 284 26.15 34.38 -1.83
CA THR A 284 26.49 34.37 -3.26
C THR A 284 25.50 35.12 -4.16
N ILE A 285 24.41 35.71 -3.63
CA ILE A 285 23.42 36.46 -4.40
C ILE A 285 23.96 37.85 -4.79
N THR A 286 24.90 37.88 -5.74
CA THR A 286 25.48 39.10 -6.31
C THR A 286 24.47 39.90 -7.16
N VAL A 287 24.82 41.14 -7.52
CA VAL A 287 24.01 42.06 -8.36
C VAL A 287 23.70 41.57 -9.80
N LYS A 288 24.16 40.37 -10.16
CA LYS A 288 23.78 39.69 -11.42
C LYS A 288 22.34 39.20 -11.39
N HIS A 289 21.84 38.77 -10.23
CA HIS A 289 20.45 38.32 -10.04
C HIS A 289 19.52 39.55 -10.05
N ARG A 290 19.07 39.93 -11.25
CA ARG A 290 18.15 41.05 -11.47
C ARG A 290 16.68 40.61 -11.54
N ASP A 291 16.46 39.36 -11.95
CA ASP A 291 15.12 38.81 -12.15
C ASP A 291 14.55 38.12 -10.88
N LEU A 292 15.35 38.08 -9.80
CA LEU A 292 15.04 37.46 -8.50
C LEU A 292 13.87 38.18 -7.82
N GLN A 293 12.71 37.54 -7.87
CA GLN A 293 11.44 38.03 -7.36
C GLN A 293 11.11 37.47 -5.97
N GLN A 294 11.44 36.20 -5.68
CA GLN A 294 11.04 35.56 -4.43
C GLN A 294 12.15 34.74 -3.77
N ILE A 295 12.29 34.90 -2.44
CA ILE A 295 12.99 33.95 -1.57
C ILE A 295 11.98 33.39 -0.57
N SER A 296 11.85 32.07 -0.53
CA SER A 296 11.02 31.34 0.42
C SER A 296 11.89 30.47 1.33
N ILE A 297 11.66 30.53 2.64
CA ILE A 297 12.29 29.63 3.60
C ILE A 297 11.21 28.83 4.33
N HIS A 298 11.18 27.52 4.10
CA HIS A 298 10.40 26.59 4.91
C HIS A 298 11.23 26.19 6.14
N VAL A 299 10.65 26.31 7.32
CA VAL A 299 11.26 25.99 8.63
C VAL A 299 10.51 24.86 9.35
N PRO A 300 10.42 23.65 8.77
CA PRO A 300 9.63 22.54 9.33
C PRO A 300 10.10 22.08 10.73
N PHE A 301 11.36 22.33 11.10
CA PHE A 301 11.88 22.03 12.44
C PHE A 301 11.19 22.82 13.57
N LEU A 302 10.37 23.83 13.27
CA LEU A 302 9.54 24.50 14.27
C LEU A 302 8.54 23.54 14.94
N TRP A 303 8.14 22.43 14.30
CA TRP A 303 7.31 21.40 14.95
C TRP A 303 7.99 20.79 16.19
N ASP A 304 9.29 20.48 16.10
CA ASP A 304 10.09 19.95 17.22
C ASP A 304 10.37 20.98 18.33
N LEU A 305 10.03 22.24 18.09
CA LEU A 305 10.12 23.34 19.04
C LEU A 305 8.76 23.68 19.66
N ALA A 306 7.67 23.73 18.88
CA ALA A 306 6.30 23.93 19.39
C ALA A 306 5.81 22.72 20.22
N ALA A 307 6.31 21.52 19.96
CA ALA A 307 6.08 20.35 20.84
C ALA A 307 6.57 20.55 22.29
N LEU A 308 7.40 21.58 22.53
CA LEU A 308 7.79 22.03 23.87
C LEU A 308 6.73 23.01 24.39
N LYS A 309 5.83 22.52 25.25
CA LYS A 309 4.68 23.27 25.84
C LYS A 309 5.04 24.44 26.78
N ASP A 310 6.23 25.01 26.62
CA ASP A 310 6.74 26.22 27.28
C ASP A 310 7.62 26.97 26.27
N HIS A 311 7.13 28.12 25.82
CA HIS A 311 7.85 29.02 24.91
C HIS A 311 9.26 29.38 25.42
N ALA A 312 9.46 29.51 26.74
CA ALA A 312 10.78 29.76 27.31
C ALA A 312 11.72 28.54 27.19
N SER A 313 11.19 27.32 27.09
CA SER A 313 11.96 26.10 26.83
C SER A 313 12.30 25.93 25.34
N ALA A 314 11.42 26.35 24.44
CA ALA A 314 11.74 26.46 23.01
C ALA A 314 12.87 27.49 22.78
N GLN A 315 12.73 28.71 23.32
CA GLN A 315 13.78 29.74 23.26
C GLN A 315 15.12 29.27 23.88
N LYS A 316 15.10 28.57 25.03
CA LYS A 316 16.31 27.98 25.62
C LYS A 316 16.97 26.95 24.70
N ARG A 317 16.20 26.14 23.96
CA ARG A 317 16.74 25.20 22.97
C ARG A 317 17.40 25.93 21.79
N ILE A 318 16.77 26.99 21.28
CA ILE A 318 17.34 27.84 20.22
C ILE A 318 18.61 28.55 20.72
N HIS A 319 18.71 28.95 21.99
CA HIS A 319 19.96 29.46 22.54
C HIS A 319 21.02 28.35 22.75
N PHE A 320 20.63 27.15 23.20
CA PHE A 320 21.55 26.07 23.57
C PHE A 320 22.38 25.55 22.38
N PHE A 321 21.77 25.38 21.20
CA PHE A 321 22.49 24.94 19.99
C PHE A 321 23.27 26.07 19.30
N ASN A 322 23.21 27.31 19.82
CA ASN A 322 23.68 28.54 19.19
C ASN A 322 23.23 28.80 17.72
N PRO A 323 22.09 28.32 17.17
CA PRO A 323 21.75 28.57 15.77
C PRO A 323 21.23 30.00 15.60
N GLY A 324 20.75 30.65 16.67
CA GLY A 324 20.30 32.05 16.65
C GLY A 324 21.36 33.03 16.14
N ALA A 325 22.66 32.72 16.30
CA ALA A 325 23.73 33.46 15.65
C ALA A 325 23.65 33.33 14.11
N LYS A 326 23.57 32.09 13.58
CA LYS A 326 23.42 31.85 12.13
C LYS A 326 22.10 32.40 11.57
N TRP A 327 20.97 32.20 12.25
CA TRP A 327 19.67 32.68 11.79
C TRP A 327 19.56 34.20 11.82
N SER A 328 20.17 34.91 12.78
CA SER A 328 20.21 36.38 12.74
C SER A 328 21.12 36.93 11.64
N PHE A 329 22.18 36.21 11.21
CA PHE A 329 22.89 36.54 9.98
C PHE A 329 22.04 36.31 8.72
N VAL A 330 21.29 35.20 8.64
CA VAL A 330 20.34 34.93 7.55
C VAL A 330 19.26 36.02 7.47
N ASP A 331 18.60 36.33 8.58
CA ASP A 331 17.56 37.36 8.70
C ASP A 331 18.06 38.77 8.31
N GLY A 332 19.24 39.17 8.79
CA GLY A 332 19.88 40.42 8.39
C GLY A 332 20.23 40.48 6.89
N LEU A 333 20.65 39.35 6.31
CA LEU A 333 20.93 39.24 4.88
C LEU A 333 19.65 39.26 4.02
N LEU A 334 18.58 38.59 4.47
CA LEU A 334 17.25 38.66 3.83
C LEU A 334 16.72 40.09 3.84
N ALA A 335 16.83 40.80 4.97
CA ALA A 335 16.44 42.21 5.07
C ALA A 335 17.24 43.09 4.08
N SER A 336 18.54 42.85 3.92
CA SER A 336 19.38 43.56 2.94
C SER A 336 19.05 43.22 1.48
N LEU A 337 18.67 41.98 1.19
CA LEU A 337 18.21 41.56 -0.15
C LEU A 337 16.85 42.19 -0.49
N TRP A 338 15.94 42.30 0.48
CA TRP A 338 14.68 43.05 0.33
C TRP A 338 14.94 44.54 0.10
N GLU A 339 15.78 45.19 0.91
CA GLU A 339 16.12 46.62 0.75
C GLU A 339 16.76 46.93 -0.60
N SER A 340 17.67 46.08 -1.06
CA SER A 340 18.48 46.36 -2.26
C SER A 340 17.78 46.04 -3.59
N ARG A 341 16.71 45.22 -3.59
CA ARG A 341 16.09 44.69 -4.81
C ARG A 341 14.57 44.50 -4.77
N SER A 342 13.92 44.72 -3.63
CA SER A 342 12.49 44.43 -3.43
C SER A 342 12.10 42.95 -3.64
N VAL A 343 13.02 42.01 -3.33
CA VAL A 343 12.72 40.57 -3.33
C VAL A 343 11.61 40.28 -2.32
N HIS A 344 10.54 39.62 -2.75
CA HIS A 344 9.49 39.15 -1.87
C HIS A 344 10.01 38.03 -0.97
N LEU A 345 9.94 38.25 0.35
CA LEU A 345 10.37 37.28 1.35
C LEU A 345 9.15 36.53 1.87
N LYS A 346 9.24 35.21 1.95
CA LYS A 346 8.17 34.34 2.46
C LYS A 346 8.74 33.33 3.46
N ILE A 347 8.31 33.42 4.72
CA ILE A 347 8.64 32.43 5.75
C ILE A 347 7.46 31.47 5.88
N VAL A 348 7.75 30.17 5.76
CA VAL A 348 6.73 29.10 5.76
C VAL A 348 6.98 28.16 6.94
N TYR A 349 6.04 28.10 7.88
CA TYR A 349 6.17 27.38 9.15
C TYR A 349 5.02 26.39 9.36
N PRO A 350 5.23 25.16 9.88
CA PRO A 350 4.21 24.10 9.90
C PRO A 350 2.83 24.54 10.38
N ARG A 351 1.75 24.06 9.74
CA ARG A 351 0.40 24.33 10.24
C ARG A 351 0.27 23.79 11.67
N PRO A 352 -0.25 24.57 12.61
CA PRO A 352 -0.62 24.06 13.92
C PRO A 352 -1.80 23.06 13.90
N GLU A 353 -1.91 22.24 14.94
CA GLU A 353 -3.15 21.50 15.23
C GLU A 353 -4.22 22.42 15.86
N THR A 354 -3.81 23.44 16.63
CA THR A 354 -4.71 24.40 17.31
C THR A 354 -4.48 25.87 16.94
N LEU A 355 -5.46 26.75 17.17
CA LEU A 355 -5.32 28.20 16.88
C LEU A 355 -4.27 28.88 17.76
N ASP A 356 -3.99 28.34 18.94
CA ASP A 356 -3.00 28.90 19.87
C ASP A 356 -1.56 28.52 19.42
N GLU A 357 -1.34 27.27 19.05
CA GLU A 357 -0.09 26.82 18.41
C GLU A 357 0.26 27.63 17.14
N GLY A 358 -0.73 28.10 16.38
CA GLY A 358 -0.49 28.92 15.18
C GLY A 358 0.17 30.25 15.50
N ARG A 359 -0.24 30.85 16.63
CA ARG A 359 0.40 32.05 17.18
C ARG A 359 1.80 31.72 17.72
N GLU A 360 1.94 30.62 18.46
CA GLU A 360 3.25 30.19 18.97
C GLU A 360 4.26 29.90 17.84
N MET A 361 3.83 29.28 16.74
CA MET A 361 4.65 29.07 15.55
C MET A 361 5.03 30.39 14.86
N GLN A 362 4.09 31.34 14.76
CA GLN A 362 4.36 32.66 14.20
C GLN A 362 5.34 33.46 15.08
N ASP A 363 5.19 33.40 16.40
CA ASP A 363 6.09 34.02 17.38
C ASP A 363 7.48 33.36 17.38
N LEU A 364 7.57 32.03 17.23
CA LEU A 364 8.84 31.30 17.07
C LEU A 364 9.53 31.62 15.72
N ALA A 365 8.78 31.74 14.63
CA ALA A 365 9.30 32.21 13.36
C ALA A 365 9.80 33.67 13.49
N GLY A 366 9.05 34.53 14.18
CA GLY A 366 9.45 35.90 14.49
C GLY A 366 10.68 36.00 15.39
N PHE A 367 10.93 35.00 16.24
CA PHE A 367 12.15 34.91 17.06
C PHE A 367 13.38 34.46 16.25
N LEU A 368 13.21 33.64 15.20
CA LEU A 368 14.28 33.29 14.26
C LEU A 368 14.61 34.43 13.29
N PHE A 369 13.59 35.21 12.90
CA PHE A 369 13.67 36.25 11.88
C PHE A 369 13.26 37.64 12.42
N PRO A 370 13.89 38.15 13.50
CA PRO A 370 13.42 39.34 14.21
C PRO A 370 13.47 40.64 13.39
N GLU A 371 14.43 40.80 12.48
CA GLU A 371 14.60 42.00 11.66
C GLU A 371 13.55 42.08 10.54
N THR A 372 13.36 40.99 9.80
CA THR A 372 12.32 40.93 8.75
C THR A 372 10.91 40.99 9.34
N THR A 373 10.68 40.38 10.50
CA THR A 373 9.43 40.50 11.28
C THR A 373 9.18 41.93 11.74
N ARG A 374 10.16 42.56 12.40
CA ARG A 374 10.06 43.93 12.94
C ARG A 374 9.73 44.97 11.87
N ARG A 375 10.17 44.75 10.64
CA ARG A 375 9.92 45.62 9.48
C ARG A 375 8.63 45.29 8.73
N GLY A 376 8.03 44.12 8.95
CA GLY A 376 6.87 43.64 8.19
C GLY A 376 7.18 43.37 6.71
N ILE A 377 8.39 42.88 6.41
CA ILE A 377 8.89 42.71 5.02
C ILE A 377 8.92 41.26 4.53
N ALA A 378 8.57 40.31 5.40
CA ALA A 378 8.39 38.92 5.06
C ALA A 378 6.95 38.49 5.35
N ASP A 379 6.34 37.80 4.39
CA ASP A 379 5.05 37.17 4.60
C ASP A 379 5.26 35.93 5.48
N PHE A 380 4.84 36.04 6.74
CA PHE A 380 4.70 34.91 7.66
C PHE A 380 3.44 34.15 7.27
N VAL A 381 3.60 33.32 6.25
CA VAL A 381 2.56 32.41 5.78
C VAL A 381 2.70 31.16 6.63
N GLU A 382 1.65 30.79 7.38
CA GLU A 382 1.52 29.40 7.81
C GLU A 382 1.86 28.52 6.60
N GLU A 383 2.61 27.44 6.80
CA GLU A 383 2.55 26.25 5.94
C GLU A 383 1.14 25.72 6.10
N SER A 384 0.22 26.47 5.53
CA SER A 384 -1.19 26.33 5.68
C SER A 384 -1.56 24.99 5.11
N LEU A 385 -2.83 24.66 5.22
CA LEU A 385 -3.35 23.76 4.21
C LEU A 385 -3.59 24.60 2.96
N ASP A 386 -2.47 24.96 2.31
CA ASP A 386 -2.27 24.77 0.88
C ASP A 386 -3.11 23.57 0.47
N LEU A 387 -3.82 23.69 -0.66
CA LEU A 387 -4.96 22.85 -0.97
C LEU A 387 -4.66 21.40 -0.63
N SER A 388 -3.47 20.92 -1.04
CA SER A 388 -2.63 19.89 -0.39
C SER A 388 -3.22 19.10 0.77
N GLN A 389 -3.43 19.69 1.96
CA GLN A 389 -3.80 18.91 3.15
C GLN A 389 -5.24 19.13 3.64
N ILE A 390 -5.96 20.17 3.17
CA ILE A 390 -7.43 20.08 3.11
C ILE A 390 -7.78 18.92 2.20
N CYS A 391 -7.03 18.79 1.11
CA CYS A 391 -7.06 17.71 0.17
C CYS A 391 -6.61 16.39 0.81
N ASP A 392 -5.50 16.29 1.55
CA ASP A 392 -5.14 15.06 2.30
C ASP A 392 -6.23 14.65 3.31
N ASN A 393 -6.90 15.60 3.96
CA ASN A 393 -8.00 15.26 4.85
C ASN A 393 -9.22 14.74 4.05
N ILE A 394 -9.44 15.23 2.82
CA ILE A 394 -10.42 14.67 1.89
C ILE A 394 -9.95 13.30 1.36
N VAL A 395 -8.65 13.09 1.08
CA VAL A 395 -8.06 11.79 0.72
C VAL A 395 -8.28 10.77 1.83
N ASP A 396 -7.96 11.14 3.07
CA ASP A 396 -8.11 10.30 4.25
C ASP A 396 -9.60 9.98 4.51
N LEU A 397 -10.52 10.87 4.14
CA LEU A 397 -11.98 10.60 4.13
C LEU A 397 -12.45 9.74 2.94
N LEU A 398 -11.67 9.66 1.86
CA LEU A 398 -11.96 8.90 0.64
C LEU A 398 -11.20 7.57 0.55
N HIS A 399 -10.51 7.11 1.60
CA HIS A 399 -9.61 5.95 1.54
C HIS A 399 -10.27 4.67 0.97
N ASP A 400 -11.55 4.43 1.26
CA ASP A 400 -12.31 3.29 0.70
C ASP A 400 -12.80 3.52 -0.75
N ASP A 401 -12.98 4.78 -1.18
CA ASP A 401 -13.38 5.10 -2.56
C ASP A 401 -12.15 5.27 -3.46
N HIS A 402 -11.58 4.14 -3.87
CA HIS A 402 -10.50 4.08 -4.86
C HIS A 402 -10.82 4.86 -6.14
N LYS A 403 -12.09 4.98 -6.57
CA LYS A 403 -12.45 5.73 -7.79
C LYS A 403 -12.31 7.23 -7.58
N SER A 404 -12.76 7.75 -6.43
CA SER A 404 -12.57 9.15 -6.06
C SER A 404 -11.10 9.45 -5.73
N LEU A 405 -10.37 8.60 -4.99
CA LEU A 405 -8.91 8.71 -4.80
C LEU A 405 -8.18 8.88 -6.14
N LYS A 406 -8.54 8.08 -7.14
CA LYS A 406 -7.95 8.14 -8.49
C LYS A 406 -8.28 9.43 -9.25
N GLN A 407 -9.34 10.15 -8.91
CA GLN A 407 -9.60 11.50 -9.44
C GLN A 407 -8.91 12.58 -8.61
N CYS A 408 -8.91 12.46 -7.28
CA CYS A 408 -8.13 13.27 -6.36
C CYS A 408 -6.64 13.34 -6.75
N CYS A 409 -6.04 12.21 -7.19
CA CYS A 409 -4.70 12.16 -7.80
C CYS A 409 -4.48 13.17 -8.94
N LEU A 410 -5.53 13.50 -9.71
CA LEU A 410 -5.48 14.48 -10.80
C LEU A 410 -5.79 15.91 -10.35
N VAL A 411 -6.71 16.08 -9.38
CA VAL A 411 -7.20 17.39 -8.94
C VAL A 411 -6.04 18.29 -8.49
N SER A 412 -5.00 17.71 -7.87
CA SER A 412 -3.67 18.34 -7.84
C SER A 412 -2.58 17.31 -7.51
N LYS A 413 -1.35 17.55 -8.02
CA LYS A 413 -0.13 16.82 -7.62
C LYS A 413 0.04 16.69 -6.10
N LEU A 414 -0.48 17.66 -5.33
CA LEU A 414 -0.35 17.69 -3.88
C LEU A 414 -1.06 16.50 -3.20
N TRP A 415 -2.22 16.08 -3.73
CA TRP A 415 -2.97 14.91 -3.24
C TRP A 415 -2.20 13.60 -3.50
N VAL A 416 -1.21 13.59 -4.40
CA VAL A 416 -0.62 12.34 -4.96
C VAL A 416 0.09 11.52 -3.90
N SER A 417 0.92 12.10 -3.03
CA SER A 417 1.64 11.30 -2.01
C SER A 417 0.68 10.57 -1.06
N ARG A 418 -0.40 11.26 -0.65
CA ARG A 418 -1.41 10.74 0.26
C ARG A 418 -2.35 9.74 -0.42
N THR A 419 -2.89 10.09 -1.59
CA THR A 419 -3.74 9.17 -2.39
C THR A 419 -2.98 7.91 -2.74
N ARG A 420 -1.71 8.04 -3.15
CA ARG A 420 -0.77 6.92 -3.29
C ARG A 420 -0.78 6.11 -2.00
N LYS A 421 -0.27 6.60 -0.87
CA LYS A 421 -0.24 5.89 0.43
C LYS A 421 -1.51 5.06 0.74
N HIS A 422 -2.72 5.54 0.41
CA HIS A 422 -3.96 4.79 0.62
C HIS A 422 -4.29 3.76 -0.46
N LEU A 423 -4.09 4.08 -1.74
CA LEU A 423 -4.18 3.12 -2.86
C LEU A 423 -3.28 1.88 -2.64
N PHE A 424 -2.27 2.02 -1.75
CA PHE A 424 -0.98 1.34 -1.77
C PHE A 424 -0.51 0.80 -0.40
N ALA A 425 -1.30 1.02 0.65
CA ALA A 425 -1.08 0.35 1.94
C ALA A 425 -1.37 -1.16 1.82
N TYR A 426 -2.34 -1.51 0.97
CA TYR A 426 -2.58 -2.87 0.47
C TYR A 426 -1.85 -3.11 -0.87
N VAL A 427 -1.65 -4.40 -1.19
CA VAL A 427 -0.69 -4.92 -2.17
C VAL A 427 -1.10 -6.35 -2.63
N SER A 428 -1.14 -6.65 -3.94
CA SER A 428 -1.64 -7.92 -4.52
C SER A 428 -1.02 -8.35 -5.87
N PHE A 429 -0.44 -9.56 -5.97
CA PHE A 429 -0.16 -10.26 -7.24
C PHE A 429 -0.97 -11.50 -7.48
N ARG A 430 -1.74 -11.47 -8.55
CA ARG A 430 -2.65 -12.54 -8.96
C ARG A 430 -1.96 -13.47 -9.93
N ILE A 431 -1.06 -12.94 -10.75
CA ILE A 431 -0.31 -13.65 -11.79
C ILE A 431 1.16 -13.21 -11.83
N PRO A 432 2.07 -14.02 -12.42
CA PRO A 432 3.45 -13.62 -12.61
C PRO A 432 3.58 -12.27 -13.30
N THR A 433 2.74 -11.94 -14.29
CA THR A 433 2.74 -10.64 -14.99
C THR A 433 2.17 -9.46 -14.18
N ASP A 434 1.82 -9.68 -12.91
CA ASP A 434 1.69 -8.59 -11.93
C ASP A 434 2.98 -8.48 -11.11
N LEU A 435 3.59 -9.61 -10.73
CA LEU A 435 4.96 -9.62 -10.21
C LEU A 435 5.93 -9.09 -11.25
N GLU A 436 5.80 -9.28 -12.54
CA GLU A 436 6.83 -8.80 -13.44
C GLU A 436 6.62 -7.26 -13.63
N ALA A 437 5.37 -6.77 -13.47
CA ALA A 437 4.84 -5.43 -13.78
C ALA A 437 5.46 -4.18 -13.17
N TRP A 438 6.38 -4.36 -12.26
CA TRP A 438 6.95 -3.31 -11.45
C TRP A 438 8.43 -3.29 -11.32
N LYS A 439 9.25 -4.37 -11.47
CA LYS A 439 10.51 -4.00 -12.16
C LYS A 439 10.07 -3.47 -13.54
N LYS A 440 8.88 -3.83 -14.06
CA LYS A 440 8.27 -3.20 -15.23
C LYS A 440 7.63 -1.84 -14.97
N THR A 441 7.82 -1.30 -13.79
CA THR A 441 7.71 0.13 -13.58
C THR A 441 8.95 0.67 -12.86
N PHE A 442 10.08 -0.09 -12.78
CA PHE A 442 11.33 0.15 -12.00
C PHE A 442 12.59 -0.70 -12.51
N PRO A 443 13.78 -0.25 -13.03
CA PRO A 443 15.14 -0.91 -12.62
C PRO A 443 16.39 -0.19 -11.86
N ASP A 444 16.95 -0.67 -10.72
CA ASP A 444 17.48 0.02 -9.45
C ASP A 444 17.09 -0.55 -8.01
N PRO A 445 17.66 -1.53 -7.24
CA PRO A 445 16.86 -2.42 -6.34
C PRO A 445 15.95 -1.86 -5.17
N PRO A 446 16.33 -1.63 -3.88
CA PRO A 446 15.47 -0.99 -2.84
C PRO A 446 14.89 0.41 -3.09
N ASN A 447 15.14 0.98 -4.25
CA ASN A 447 14.53 2.16 -4.86
C ASN A 447 13.00 2.13 -4.82
N SER A 448 12.40 0.96 -4.57
CA SER A 448 11.01 0.46 -4.57
C SER A 448 9.93 1.15 -3.67
N PRO A 449 8.64 1.19 -4.08
CA PRO A 449 7.52 1.74 -3.30
C PRO A 449 7.11 0.87 -2.10
N ALA A 450 7.62 -0.35 -2.09
CA ALA A 450 7.69 -1.38 -1.06
C ALA A 450 7.63 -0.99 0.43
N HIS A 451 7.88 0.27 0.75
CA HIS A 451 8.06 0.83 2.07
C HIS A 451 6.89 1.75 2.51
N PHE A 452 5.91 2.11 1.65
CA PHE A 452 4.55 2.52 2.15
C PHE A 452 3.58 1.34 2.20
N THR A 453 3.87 0.27 1.45
CA THR A 453 3.25 -1.04 1.61
C THR A 453 3.18 -1.45 3.08
N GLN A 454 1.99 -1.86 3.54
CA GLN A 454 1.79 -2.42 4.88
C GLN A 454 1.26 -3.86 4.82
N ALA A 455 0.51 -4.22 3.77
CA ALA A 455 -0.16 -5.51 3.64
C ALA A 455 -0.02 -6.14 2.23
N LEU A 456 0.96 -7.02 2.05
CA LEU A 456 1.18 -7.84 0.84
C LEU A 456 0.16 -8.97 0.66
N TRP A 457 -0.06 -9.35 -0.59
CA TRP A 457 -0.55 -10.64 -1.06
C TRP A 457 0.21 -11.13 -2.33
N ILE A 458 0.93 -12.26 -2.27
CA ILE A 458 1.63 -12.89 -3.43
C ILE A 458 0.91 -14.17 -3.87
N GLY A 459 0.23 -14.18 -5.01
CA GLY A 459 -0.36 -15.37 -5.64
C GLY A 459 0.55 -16.13 -6.61
N CYS A 460 1.71 -15.57 -6.96
CA CYS A 460 2.61 -16.04 -8.03
C CYS A 460 4.01 -16.42 -7.52
N LEU A 461 4.09 -16.94 -6.29
CA LEU A 461 5.30 -16.96 -5.46
C LEU A 461 6.60 -17.41 -6.14
N LYS A 462 6.55 -18.44 -6.99
CA LYS A 462 7.72 -18.99 -7.69
C LYS A 462 8.54 -17.92 -8.41
N ALA A 463 7.87 -17.02 -9.12
CA ALA A 463 8.54 -15.97 -9.88
C ALA A 463 9.25 -14.99 -8.93
N VAL A 464 8.69 -14.70 -7.73
CA VAL A 464 9.30 -13.80 -6.73
C VAL A 464 10.63 -14.38 -6.23
N LEU A 465 10.69 -15.69 -6.00
CA LEU A 465 11.90 -16.36 -5.55
C LEU A 465 12.96 -16.40 -6.65
N GLN A 466 12.55 -16.58 -7.92
CA GLN A 466 13.46 -16.55 -9.08
C GLN A 466 14.01 -15.14 -9.34
N ALA A 467 13.18 -14.11 -9.18
CA ALA A 467 13.55 -12.71 -9.40
C ALA A 467 14.40 -12.10 -8.28
N ASP A 468 14.30 -12.59 -7.04
CA ASP A 468 15.19 -12.25 -5.93
C ASP A 468 16.57 -12.92 -6.10
N ALA A 469 16.59 -14.20 -6.46
CA ALA A 469 17.80 -15.01 -6.64
C ALA A 469 18.69 -14.56 -7.81
N ALA A 470 18.13 -13.86 -8.81
CA ALA A 470 18.86 -13.28 -9.94
C ALA A 470 19.65 -11.99 -9.58
N GLY A 471 20.12 -11.87 -8.34
CA GLY A 471 20.80 -10.67 -7.81
C GLY A 471 19.86 -9.51 -7.45
N GLY A 472 18.55 -9.66 -7.65
CA GLY A 472 17.61 -8.55 -7.55
C GLY A 472 17.34 -8.01 -6.14
N GLY A 473 17.52 -8.83 -5.09
CA GLY A 473 17.34 -8.41 -3.68
C GLY A 473 15.94 -7.86 -3.34
N TRP A 474 14.93 -8.20 -4.14
CA TRP A 474 13.60 -7.62 -4.17
C TRP A 474 12.76 -7.82 -2.92
N ILE A 475 12.78 -9.01 -2.35
CA ILE A 475 12.12 -9.34 -1.10
C ILE A 475 12.74 -8.54 0.06
N SER A 476 13.95 -7.99 -0.07
CA SER A 476 14.52 -7.13 0.98
C SER A 476 13.87 -5.76 1.10
N THR A 477 13.28 -5.28 0.00
CA THR A 477 12.89 -3.88 -0.14
C THR A 477 11.63 -3.56 0.66
N PHE A 478 10.73 -4.54 0.77
CA PHE A 478 9.48 -4.51 1.51
C PHE A 478 9.63 -4.64 3.03
N SER A 479 10.74 -4.11 3.51
CA SER A 479 11.15 -3.94 4.90
C SER A 479 10.06 -3.46 5.87
N ARG A 480 8.98 -2.82 5.41
CA ARG A 480 7.88 -2.29 6.25
C ARG A 480 6.59 -3.10 6.27
N VAL A 481 6.56 -4.26 5.60
CA VAL A 481 5.38 -5.14 5.58
C VAL A 481 5.01 -5.60 6.98
N ALA A 482 3.86 -5.12 7.47
CA ALA A 482 3.26 -5.61 8.69
C ALA A 482 2.41 -6.88 8.45
N ARG A 483 1.86 -7.07 7.25
CA ARG A 483 1.03 -8.21 6.86
C ARG A 483 1.49 -8.81 5.52
N LEU A 484 1.88 -10.08 5.54
CA LEU A 484 2.33 -10.86 4.38
C LEU A 484 1.27 -11.90 4.07
N GLU A 485 0.59 -11.82 2.93
CA GLU A 485 -0.21 -12.92 2.41
C GLU A 485 0.48 -13.57 1.21
N VAL A 486 0.32 -14.88 1.08
CA VAL A 486 0.97 -15.70 0.04
C VAL A 486 0.01 -16.80 -0.41
N LEU A 487 0.05 -17.14 -1.69
CA LEU A 487 -0.79 -18.11 -2.36
C LEU A 487 0.07 -18.86 -3.38
N SER A 488 -0.01 -20.19 -3.33
CA SER A 488 0.72 -21.11 -4.20
C SER A 488 -0.25 -22.16 -4.72
N TYR A 489 -0.71 -21.95 -5.95
CA TYR A 489 -1.71 -22.81 -6.62
C TYR A 489 -1.09 -24.02 -7.35
N ALA A 490 0.22 -24.03 -7.60
CA ALA A 490 0.87 -25.03 -8.43
C ALA A 490 1.17 -26.34 -7.67
N ASN A 491 0.54 -27.44 -8.10
CA ASN A 491 0.87 -28.81 -7.62
C ASN A 491 2.31 -29.25 -7.96
N SER A 492 2.98 -28.55 -8.89
CA SER A 492 4.33 -28.86 -9.39
C SER A 492 5.45 -28.10 -8.68
N ASP A 493 5.15 -27.10 -7.85
CA ASP A 493 6.20 -26.23 -7.32
C ASP A 493 6.95 -26.89 -6.16
N LEU A 494 8.29 -26.83 -6.30
CA LEU A 494 9.25 -27.26 -5.29
C LEU A 494 9.13 -26.37 -4.04
N GLY A 495 9.68 -26.86 -2.92
CA GLY A 495 9.39 -26.34 -1.58
C GLY A 495 9.52 -24.82 -1.48
N VAL A 496 8.49 -24.19 -0.90
CA VAL A 496 8.46 -22.74 -0.68
C VAL A 496 9.52 -22.37 0.35
N ASP A 497 10.63 -21.80 -0.12
CA ASP A 497 11.71 -21.34 0.74
C ASP A 497 11.40 -19.95 1.31
N LEU A 498 10.89 -19.91 2.54
CA LEU A 498 10.64 -18.65 3.26
C LEU A 498 11.91 -18.05 3.89
N THR A 499 13.12 -18.60 3.67
CA THR A 499 14.36 -17.93 4.13
C THR A 499 14.55 -16.57 3.46
N LEU A 500 14.06 -16.38 2.24
CA LEU A 500 14.12 -15.09 1.54
C LEU A 500 13.28 -14.02 2.27
N PHE A 501 12.12 -14.41 2.82
CA PHE A 501 11.29 -13.55 3.67
C PHE A 501 11.90 -13.27 5.07
N GLN A 502 13.03 -13.88 5.44
CA GLN A 502 13.74 -13.52 6.69
C GLN A 502 14.11 -12.03 6.75
N ARG A 503 14.11 -11.31 5.62
CA ARG A 503 14.32 -9.86 5.60
C ARG A 503 13.13 -9.05 6.15
N PHE A 504 11.92 -9.63 6.25
CA PHE A 504 10.78 -9.06 7.00
C PHE A 504 10.79 -9.41 8.50
N SER A 505 11.82 -10.12 8.98
CA SER A 505 11.91 -10.61 10.36
C SER A 505 11.60 -9.56 11.43
N SER A 506 12.12 -8.35 11.21
CA SER A 506 12.07 -7.21 12.14
C SER A 506 10.79 -6.38 12.08
N THR A 507 9.84 -6.69 11.19
CA THR A 507 8.64 -5.86 10.96
C THR A 507 7.35 -6.64 10.73
N LEU A 508 7.44 -7.90 10.29
CA LEU A 508 6.27 -8.70 9.98
C LEU A 508 5.47 -9.06 11.23
N LYS A 509 4.20 -8.64 11.26
CA LYS A 509 3.25 -8.91 12.35
C LYS A 509 2.17 -9.93 11.98
N SER A 510 1.88 -10.13 10.71
CA SER A 510 0.81 -11.01 10.23
C SER A 510 1.28 -11.81 9.01
N LEU A 511 1.11 -13.13 9.01
CA LEU A 511 1.57 -14.01 7.92
C LEU A 511 0.45 -14.96 7.48
N CYS A 512 -0.18 -14.74 6.33
CA CYS A 512 -1.06 -15.68 5.66
C CYS A 512 -0.30 -16.44 4.55
N VAL A 513 -0.41 -17.77 4.50
CA VAL A 513 0.11 -18.55 3.38
C VAL A 513 -0.85 -19.67 3.00
N THR A 514 -1.25 -19.71 1.73
CA THR A 514 -1.93 -20.84 1.11
C THR A 514 -0.93 -21.65 0.30
N SER A 515 -0.72 -22.92 0.67
CA SER A 515 0.32 -23.77 0.07
C SER A 515 -0.06 -25.25 0.04
N SER A 516 0.48 -26.00 -0.92
CA SER A 516 0.43 -27.47 -0.96
C SER A 516 1.33 -28.15 0.10
N ARG A 517 2.19 -27.39 0.80
CA ARG A 517 3.17 -27.92 1.78
C ARG A 517 3.31 -27.04 3.04
N PRO A 518 2.24 -26.88 3.85
CA PRO A 518 2.24 -25.98 5.01
C PRO A 518 3.23 -26.37 6.12
N LEU A 519 3.71 -27.62 6.15
CA LEU A 519 4.76 -28.08 7.07
C LEU A 519 6.12 -27.40 6.85
N GLN A 520 6.47 -27.08 5.61
CA GLN A 520 7.78 -26.49 5.30
C GLN A 520 7.87 -25.06 5.86
N ILE A 521 6.76 -24.32 5.81
CA ILE A 521 6.62 -22.94 6.29
C ILE A 521 7.01 -22.78 7.76
N ILE A 522 6.60 -23.72 8.61
CA ILE A 522 6.79 -23.62 10.08
C ILE A 522 8.28 -23.64 10.45
N ASN A 523 9.10 -24.34 9.66
CA ASN A 523 10.56 -24.36 9.77
C ASN A 523 11.24 -23.02 9.38
N HIS A 524 10.48 -21.96 9.13
CA HIS A 524 10.96 -20.58 8.98
C HIS A 524 10.27 -19.58 9.91
N ILE A 525 9.15 -19.94 10.58
CA ILE A 525 8.38 -19.02 11.43
C ILE A 525 9.20 -18.47 12.60
N TYR A 526 10.16 -19.23 13.13
CA TYR A 526 11.07 -18.74 14.18
C TYR A 526 11.92 -17.53 13.75
N ARG A 527 12.02 -17.24 12.44
CA ARG A 527 12.81 -16.13 11.89
C ARG A 527 12.13 -14.77 12.00
N PHE A 528 10.86 -14.70 12.40
CA PHE A 528 10.06 -13.46 12.40
C PHE A 528 9.71 -12.99 13.82
N PRO A 529 10.66 -12.47 14.64
CA PRO A 529 10.44 -12.15 16.06
C PRO A 529 9.19 -11.33 16.37
N LEU A 530 8.76 -10.42 15.48
CA LEU A 530 7.56 -9.59 15.66
C LEU A 530 6.24 -10.24 15.20
N LEU A 531 6.24 -11.48 14.72
CA LEU A 531 5.04 -12.11 14.19
C LEU A 531 3.99 -12.33 15.29
N GLU A 532 2.79 -11.76 15.08
CA GLU A 532 1.65 -11.84 15.99
C GLU A 532 0.55 -12.75 15.42
N ASP A 533 0.12 -12.54 14.18
CA ASP A 533 -0.86 -13.36 13.46
C ASP A 533 -0.21 -14.33 12.47
N LEU A 534 -0.81 -15.51 12.29
CA LEU A 534 -0.40 -16.56 11.36
C LEU A 534 -1.65 -17.25 10.77
N THR A 535 -1.81 -17.24 9.45
CA THR A 535 -2.83 -18.00 8.72
C THR A 535 -2.17 -19.02 7.80
N LEU A 536 -2.56 -20.29 7.86
CA LEU A 536 -2.06 -21.35 6.97
C LEU A 536 -3.22 -22.08 6.30
N CYS A 537 -3.34 -21.96 4.98
CA CYS A 537 -4.33 -22.63 4.15
C CYS A 537 -3.64 -23.69 3.28
N GLY A 538 -4.32 -24.79 2.89
CA GLY A 538 -3.63 -25.77 2.03
C GLY A 538 -4.20 -27.18 1.89
N TYR A 539 -3.46 -27.96 1.09
CA TYR A 539 -3.68 -29.37 0.80
C TYR A 539 -2.43 -30.18 1.18
N ASP A 540 -2.33 -30.63 2.43
CA ASP A 540 -1.18 -31.44 2.87
C ASP A 540 -1.11 -32.77 2.09
N GLN A 541 -0.07 -32.96 1.27
CA GLN A 541 -0.05 -34.07 0.30
C GLN A 541 0.08 -35.47 0.95
N GLY A 542 0.50 -35.57 2.21
CA GLY A 542 0.49 -36.82 2.98
C GLY A 542 1.56 -36.86 4.08
N PRO A 543 1.67 -37.98 4.82
CA PRO A 543 2.63 -38.14 5.91
C PRO A 543 4.08 -38.29 5.42
N GLY A 544 4.66 -37.22 4.89
CA GLY A 544 6.10 -37.09 4.74
C GLY A 544 6.77 -37.09 6.11
N VAL A 545 7.82 -37.89 6.28
CA VAL A 545 8.54 -37.99 7.56
C VAL A 545 9.14 -36.61 7.91
N PRO A 546 8.82 -36.03 9.08
CA PRO A 546 9.35 -34.73 9.45
C PRO A 546 10.86 -34.82 9.71
N GLN A 547 11.65 -34.12 8.90
CA GLN A 547 13.09 -34.01 9.12
C GLN A 547 13.35 -33.12 10.34
N THR A 548 14.02 -33.67 11.35
CA THR A 548 14.33 -32.97 12.60
C THR A 548 15.50 -32.02 12.42
N THR A 549 15.22 -30.74 12.20
CA THR A 549 16.21 -29.66 12.25
C THR A 549 16.52 -29.26 13.70
N ASN A 550 17.78 -28.92 13.99
CA ASN A 550 18.19 -28.49 15.34
C ASN A 550 17.44 -27.23 15.80
N PRO A 551 17.07 -27.14 17.09
CA PRO A 551 16.35 -25.98 17.62
C PRO A 551 17.23 -24.73 17.67
N LEU A 552 16.66 -23.59 17.28
CA LEU A 552 17.30 -22.27 17.33
C LEU A 552 16.83 -21.47 18.54
N SER A 553 17.66 -20.53 18.99
CA SER A 553 17.58 -19.90 20.32
C SER A 553 16.60 -18.73 20.46
N ALA A 554 15.86 -18.38 19.40
CA ALA A 554 14.85 -17.33 19.41
C ALA A 554 13.55 -17.81 18.74
N SER A 555 12.41 -17.35 19.25
CA SER A 555 11.08 -17.69 18.73
C SER A 555 10.15 -16.47 18.82
N PRO A 556 9.26 -16.25 17.83
CA PRO A 556 8.32 -15.14 17.78
C PRO A 556 7.39 -15.02 18.99
N ALA A 557 6.84 -13.82 19.15
CA ALA A 557 5.84 -13.52 20.17
C ALA A 557 4.51 -14.27 19.96
N LEU A 558 4.05 -14.42 18.71
CA LEU A 558 2.82 -15.13 18.31
C LEU A 558 1.60 -14.71 19.14
N THR A 559 1.43 -13.41 19.38
CA THR A 559 0.43 -12.85 20.32
C THR A 559 -0.94 -12.55 19.74
N GLY A 560 -1.13 -12.70 18.42
CA GLY A 560 -2.34 -12.34 17.67
C GLY A 560 -3.22 -13.56 17.37
N THR A 561 -3.44 -13.82 16.10
CA THR A 561 -4.42 -14.76 15.53
C THR A 561 -3.76 -15.92 14.82
N LEU A 562 -3.99 -17.16 15.24
CA LEU A 562 -3.66 -18.35 14.46
C LEU A 562 -4.91 -18.86 13.72
N GLU A 563 -4.87 -18.91 12.40
CA GLU A 563 -5.92 -19.46 11.54
C GLU A 563 -5.40 -20.63 10.68
N LEU A 564 -5.99 -21.83 10.78
CA LEU A 564 -5.57 -23.02 10.01
C LEU A 564 -6.70 -23.55 9.13
N ARG A 565 -6.57 -23.44 7.80
CA ARG A 565 -7.56 -23.89 6.79
C ARG A 565 -7.01 -25.06 5.95
N LEU A 566 -6.76 -26.22 6.56
CA LEU A 566 -6.07 -27.34 5.91
C LEU A 566 -7.01 -28.50 5.58
N THR A 567 -7.21 -28.76 4.28
CA THR A 567 -8.24 -29.70 3.77
C THR A 567 -8.02 -31.17 4.15
N ARG A 568 -6.75 -31.57 4.32
CA ARG A 568 -6.36 -32.94 4.73
C ARG A 568 -5.97 -33.04 6.21
N GLY A 569 -6.24 -31.98 6.98
CA GLY A 569 -6.01 -31.90 8.42
C GLY A 569 -4.80 -31.06 8.83
N ILE A 570 -4.67 -30.84 10.13
CA ILE A 570 -3.69 -29.96 10.77
C ILE A 570 -2.64 -30.71 11.62
N SER A 571 -2.75 -32.03 11.78
CA SER A 571 -1.97 -32.80 12.76
C SER A 571 -0.45 -32.57 12.74
N GLY A 572 0.19 -32.60 11.56
CA GLY A 572 1.63 -32.33 11.44
C GLY A 572 2.00 -30.87 11.72
N VAL A 573 1.20 -29.93 11.20
CA VAL A 573 1.35 -28.48 11.39
C VAL A 573 1.25 -28.10 12.86
N ALA A 574 0.25 -28.63 13.55
CA ALA A 574 0.09 -28.47 14.99
C ALA A 574 1.27 -29.06 15.77
N HIS A 575 1.78 -30.23 15.38
CA HIS A 575 2.91 -30.84 16.07
C HIS A 575 4.18 -29.99 16.01
N GLN A 576 4.47 -29.37 14.85
CA GLN A 576 5.62 -28.46 14.70
C GLN A 576 5.42 -27.14 15.45
N LEU A 577 4.22 -26.52 15.38
CA LEU A 577 3.91 -25.30 16.13
C LEU A 577 4.03 -25.51 17.66
N LEU A 578 3.62 -26.68 18.16
CA LEU A 578 3.78 -27.08 19.56
C LEU A 578 5.24 -27.35 19.97
N GLY A 579 6.17 -27.45 19.01
CA GLY A 579 7.60 -27.62 19.24
C GLY A 579 8.40 -26.32 19.33
N LEU A 580 7.78 -25.15 19.18
CA LEU A 580 8.46 -23.85 19.27
C LEU A 580 8.94 -23.59 20.70
N PRO A 581 10.20 -23.12 20.91
CA PRO A 581 10.85 -23.16 22.23
C PRO A 581 10.25 -22.19 23.27
N ASN A 582 9.53 -21.15 22.83
CA ASN A 582 8.81 -20.24 23.72
C ASN A 582 7.34 -20.67 23.99
N GLY A 583 6.89 -21.78 23.40
CA GLY A 583 5.47 -22.16 23.38
C GLY A 583 4.64 -21.31 22.41
N LEU A 584 3.32 -21.30 22.61
CA LEU A 584 2.37 -20.59 21.75
C LEU A 584 1.53 -19.60 22.58
N HIS A 585 1.37 -18.37 22.08
CA HIS A 585 0.81 -17.25 22.86
C HIS A 585 -0.35 -16.52 22.16
N PHE A 586 -0.97 -17.14 21.15
CA PHE A 586 -2.04 -16.53 20.38
C PHE A 586 -3.24 -16.14 21.27
N ARG A 587 -3.75 -14.92 21.04
CA ARG A 587 -5.01 -14.44 21.63
C ARG A 587 -6.24 -14.92 20.86
N ARG A 588 -6.10 -15.31 19.59
CA ARG A 588 -7.20 -15.81 18.76
C ARG A 588 -6.79 -17.10 18.08
N LEU A 589 -7.63 -18.13 18.15
CA LEU A 589 -7.51 -19.35 17.35
C LEU A 589 -8.71 -19.45 16.41
N LYS A 590 -8.49 -19.86 15.17
CA LYS A 590 -9.51 -20.20 14.18
C LYS A 590 -9.10 -21.46 13.44
N LEU A 591 -9.88 -22.52 13.54
CA LEU A 591 -9.52 -23.84 13.02
C LEU A 591 -10.65 -24.37 12.13
N PRO A 592 -10.98 -23.66 11.03
CA PRO A 592 -11.99 -24.12 10.09
C PRO A 592 -11.51 -25.33 9.29
N SER A 593 -12.44 -26.23 8.93
CA SER A 593 -12.17 -27.42 8.12
C SER A 593 -11.27 -28.51 8.76
N SER A 594 -11.30 -28.67 10.09
CA SER A 594 -10.60 -29.79 10.74
C SER A 594 -11.26 -31.16 10.45
N ASN A 595 -10.48 -32.22 10.24
CA ASN A 595 -10.98 -33.59 10.23
C ASN A 595 -11.00 -34.12 11.68
N VAL A 596 -11.83 -35.11 12.05
CA VAL A 596 -11.87 -35.56 13.46
C VAL A 596 -10.56 -36.20 13.96
N GLY A 597 -9.70 -36.68 13.05
CA GLY A 597 -8.32 -37.05 13.40
C GLY A 597 -7.50 -35.90 14.00
N ASP A 598 -7.88 -34.65 13.70
CA ASP A 598 -7.23 -33.44 14.18
C ASP A 598 -7.71 -32.96 15.55
N LEU A 599 -8.80 -33.49 16.12
CA LEU A 599 -9.27 -33.01 17.43
C LEU A 599 -8.22 -33.14 18.54
N SER A 600 -7.30 -34.11 18.43
CA SER A 600 -6.16 -34.24 19.36
C SER A 600 -5.10 -33.13 19.17
N PRO A 601 -4.60 -32.89 17.94
CA PRO A 601 -3.89 -31.65 17.56
C PRO A 601 -4.57 -30.34 18.03
N VAL A 602 -5.86 -30.15 17.75
CA VAL A 602 -6.64 -28.96 18.17
C VAL A 602 -6.59 -28.80 19.69
N ALA A 603 -6.90 -29.86 20.44
CA ALA A 603 -6.89 -29.82 21.90
C ALA A 603 -5.52 -29.43 22.48
N LYS A 604 -4.43 -29.88 21.86
CA LYS A 604 -3.06 -29.51 22.27
C LYS A 604 -2.72 -28.04 21.96
N LEU A 605 -3.09 -27.53 20.78
CA LEU A 605 -2.91 -26.11 20.43
C LEU A 605 -3.67 -25.19 21.42
N VAL A 606 -4.92 -25.54 21.75
CA VAL A 606 -5.75 -24.81 22.72
C VAL A 606 -5.17 -24.86 24.13
N ASP A 607 -4.62 -26.01 24.55
CA ASP A 607 -3.96 -26.16 25.86
C ASP A 607 -2.66 -25.33 25.95
N ALA A 608 -1.88 -25.26 24.86
CA ALA A 608 -0.68 -24.43 24.79
C ALA A 608 -0.99 -22.92 24.86
N CYS A 609 -2.00 -22.44 24.14
CA CYS A 609 -2.42 -21.03 24.14
C CYS A 609 -3.25 -20.62 25.36
N SER A 610 -3.53 -21.51 26.33
CA SER A 610 -4.60 -21.27 27.32
C SER A 610 -4.42 -20.02 28.20
N ASN A 611 -3.18 -19.57 28.41
CA ASN A 611 -2.88 -18.40 29.25
C ASN A 611 -3.05 -17.05 28.50
N THR A 612 -3.21 -17.08 27.19
CA THR A 612 -3.32 -15.92 26.30
C THR A 612 -4.61 -15.87 25.50
N LEU A 613 -5.22 -17.03 25.21
CA LEU A 613 -6.39 -17.17 24.35
C LEU A 613 -7.61 -16.37 24.85
N GLU A 614 -8.10 -15.47 24.00
CA GLU A 614 -9.30 -14.63 24.19
C GLU A 614 -10.46 -15.02 23.25
N TYR A 615 -10.16 -15.57 22.08
CA TYR A 615 -11.13 -16.01 21.07
C TYR A 615 -10.76 -17.39 20.52
N LEU A 616 -11.73 -18.28 20.34
CA LEU A 616 -11.53 -19.60 19.73
C LEU A 616 -12.66 -19.91 18.73
N ASP A 617 -12.32 -20.25 17.49
CA ASP A 617 -13.22 -20.85 16.50
C ASP A 617 -12.68 -22.22 16.10
N VAL A 618 -13.52 -23.25 16.11
CA VAL A 618 -13.19 -24.63 15.70
C VAL A 618 -14.33 -25.17 14.85
N GLN A 619 -14.05 -25.52 13.59
CA GLN A 619 -15.05 -26.08 12.68
C GLN A 619 -14.60 -27.48 12.22
N CYS A 620 -15.46 -28.48 12.38
CA CYS A 620 -15.12 -29.88 12.17
C CYS A 620 -15.97 -30.54 11.09
N LYS A 621 -15.33 -31.26 10.15
CA LYS A 621 -15.96 -31.73 8.90
C LYS A 621 -16.54 -33.13 8.93
N LYS A 622 -15.97 -34.09 9.68
CA LYS A 622 -16.60 -35.44 9.81
C LYS A 622 -16.06 -36.28 10.97
N PRO A 623 -16.92 -36.76 11.89
CA PRO A 623 -16.57 -37.76 12.90
C PRO A 623 -16.49 -39.18 12.31
N ALA A 624 -15.26 -39.69 12.17
CA ALA A 624 -15.00 -41.07 11.76
C ALA A 624 -15.02 -42.05 12.94
N GLY A 625 -16.12 -42.08 13.71
CA GLY A 625 -16.47 -43.16 14.66
C GLY A 625 -15.46 -43.49 15.78
N ARG A 626 -14.52 -42.59 16.10
CA ARG A 626 -13.42 -42.83 17.05
C ARG A 626 -13.47 -41.86 18.23
N THR A 627 -12.82 -42.25 19.33
CA THR A 627 -12.78 -41.54 20.61
C THR A 627 -12.46 -40.05 20.43
N LEU A 628 -13.48 -39.20 20.67
CA LEU A 628 -13.38 -37.75 20.53
C LEU A 628 -12.33 -37.19 21.48
N CYS A 629 -11.34 -36.47 20.94
CA CYS A 629 -10.31 -35.86 21.78
C CYS A 629 -10.86 -34.57 22.42
N LEU A 630 -10.70 -34.48 23.74
CA LEU A 630 -11.36 -33.48 24.58
C LEU A 630 -10.60 -32.15 24.57
N ILE A 631 -11.19 -31.10 23.96
CA ILE A 631 -10.66 -29.74 24.01
C ILE A 631 -10.94 -29.15 25.40
N ASN A 632 -9.94 -29.21 26.29
CA ASN A 632 -10.08 -28.79 27.68
C ASN A 632 -9.92 -27.27 27.85
N LEU A 633 -11.02 -26.55 27.70
CA LEU A 633 -11.08 -25.10 27.85
C LEU A 633 -10.88 -24.62 29.30
N SER A 634 -10.88 -25.48 30.33
CA SER A 634 -10.82 -25.01 31.73
C SER A 634 -9.53 -24.27 32.13
N LYS A 635 -8.45 -24.39 31.34
CA LYS A 635 -7.23 -23.58 31.51
C LYS A 635 -7.29 -22.20 30.80
N ALA A 636 -8.24 -21.99 29.89
CA ALA A 636 -8.31 -20.84 28.97
C ALA A 636 -8.79 -19.54 29.66
N ARG A 637 -8.07 -19.08 30.69
CA ARG A 637 -8.56 -18.07 31.66
C ARG A 637 -8.92 -16.71 31.05
N LYS A 638 -8.40 -16.36 29.88
CA LYS A 638 -8.70 -15.10 29.18
C LYS A 638 -9.81 -15.22 28.13
N LEU A 639 -10.35 -16.42 27.87
CA LEU A 639 -11.30 -16.67 26.79
C LEU A 639 -12.60 -15.87 27.02
N LYS A 640 -12.93 -14.99 26.06
CA LYS A 640 -14.12 -14.14 26.01
C LYS A 640 -15.16 -14.71 25.06
N GLU A 641 -14.73 -15.29 23.94
CA GLU A 641 -15.62 -15.83 22.92
C GLU A 641 -15.17 -17.22 22.46
N VAL A 642 -16.14 -18.12 22.27
CA VAL A 642 -15.94 -19.39 21.58
C VAL A 642 -16.96 -19.58 20.47
N VAL A 643 -16.52 -20.12 19.34
CA VAL A 643 -17.30 -20.50 18.16
C VAL A 643 -17.05 -21.98 17.89
N PHE A 644 -18.12 -22.73 17.70
CA PHE A 644 -18.06 -24.16 17.34
C PHE A 644 -18.87 -24.39 16.06
N GLY A 645 -18.22 -24.88 15.01
CA GLY A 645 -18.90 -25.38 13.81
C GLY A 645 -18.78 -26.90 13.69
N CYS A 646 -19.85 -27.54 13.24
CA CYS A 646 -19.81 -28.94 12.86
C CYS A 646 -20.63 -29.16 11.58
N GLU A 647 -20.07 -29.86 10.60
CA GLU A 647 -20.80 -30.26 9.39
C GLU A 647 -21.70 -31.51 9.65
N PHE A 648 -21.62 -32.11 10.84
CA PHE A 648 -22.37 -33.31 11.24
C PHE A 648 -22.93 -33.22 12.67
N LEU A 649 -23.88 -34.10 12.98
CA LEU A 649 -24.67 -34.17 14.21
C LEU A 649 -23.92 -34.41 15.54
N ASP A 650 -22.60 -34.65 15.51
CA ASP A 650 -21.82 -34.92 16.73
C ASP A 650 -21.54 -33.64 17.53
N ILE A 651 -22.56 -33.21 18.27
CA ILE A 651 -22.45 -32.12 19.25
C ILE A 651 -21.74 -32.56 20.54
N LYS A 652 -21.34 -33.84 20.68
CA LYS A 652 -20.82 -34.39 21.95
C LYS A 652 -19.49 -33.76 22.37
N TRP A 653 -18.59 -33.51 21.42
CA TRP A 653 -17.34 -32.81 21.70
C TRP A 653 -17.55 -31.35 22.08
N VAL A 654 -18.55 -30.67 21.50
CA VAL A 654 -18.96 -29.30 21.86
C VAL A 654 -19.49 -29.28 23.30
N THR A 655 -20.46 -30.15 23.61
CA THR A 655 -21.02 -30.36 24.95
C THR A 655 -19.93 -30.61 26.00
N VAL A 656 -18.98 -31.50 25.74
CA VAL A 656 -17.90 -31.82 26.69
C VAL A 656 -16.89 -30.68 26.80
N SER A 657 -16.54 -29.99 25.71
CA SER A 657 -15.67 -28.81 25.76
C SER A 657 -16.32 -27.69 26.58
N LEU A 658 -17.62 -27.45 26.39
CA LEU A 658 -18.43 -26.51 27.18
C LEU A 658 -18.54 -26.90 28.66
N LYS A 659 -18.67 -28.19 29.01
CA LYS A 659 -18.57 -28.68 30.40
C LYS A 659 -17.24 -28.26 31.07
N THR A 660 -16.15 -28.09 30.31
CA THR A 660 -14.89 -27.53 30.84
C THR A 660 -14.85 -25.99 30.85
N ALA A 661 -15.41 -25.33 29.82
CA ALA A 661 -15.53 -23.87 29.73
C ALA A 661 -16.42 -23.28 30.83
N ALA A 662 -17.32 -24.07 31.42
CA ALA A 662 -18.15 -23.68 32.57
C ALA A 662 -17.34 -23.16 33.79
N LYS A 663 -16.02 -23.37 33.84
CA LYS A 663 -15.12 -22.84 34.88
C LYS A 663 -14.53 -21.45 34.56
N LEU A 664 -14.73 -20.93 33.35
CA LEU A 664 -14.11 -19.68 32.86
C LEU A 664 -14.96 -18.44 33.23
N ARG A 665 -14.40 -17.56 34.07
CA ARG A 665 -15.08 -16.34 34.54
C ARG A 665 -15.20 -15.24 33.48
N ASN A 666 -14.32 -15.25 32.47
CA ASN A 666 -14.22 -14.18 31.47
C ASN A 666 -14.96 -14.49 30.17
N LEU A 667 -15.60 -15.67 30.04
CA LEU A 667 -16.39 -16.03 28.88
C LEU A 667 -17.64 -15.12 28.82
N GLN A 668 -17.91 -14.55 27.65
CA GLN A 668 -18.98 -13.57 27.39
C GLN A 668 -19.90 -14.01 26.25
N LYS A 669 -19.38 -14.76 25.26
CA LYS A 669 -20.12 -15.20 24.09
C LYS A 669 -19.81 -16.66 23.73
N ILE A 670 -20.86 -17.41 23.36
CA ILE A 670 -20.78 -18.75 22.77
C ILE A 670 -21.51 -18.66 21.43
N THR A 671 -20.90 -19.09 20.33
CA THR A 671 -21.55 -19.22 19.02
C THR A 671 -21.50 -20.68 18.58
N ILE A 672 -22.61 -21.25 18.10
CA ILE A 672 -22.64 -22.60 17.55
C ILE A 672 -23.20 -22.52 16.12
N HIS A 673 -22.42 -22.96 15.14
CA HIS A 673 -22.86 -23.11 13.75
C HIS A 673 -23.38 -24.54 13.59
N ALA A 674 -24.70 -24.67 13.41
CA ALA A 674 -25.36 -25.96 13.23
C ALA A 674 -25.16 -26.49 11.78
N PRO A 675 -25.04 -27.82 11.59
CA PRO A 675 -24.91 -28.41 10.26
C PRO A 675 -26.17 -28.23 9.41
N SER A 676 -26.02 -28.06 8.09
CA SER A 676 -27.15 -28.07 7.15
C SER A 676 -27.94 -29.38 7.16
N VAL A 677 -27.26 -30.50 7.45
CA VAL A 677 -27.84 -31.84 7.51
C VAL A 677 -28.93 -31.98 8.60
N LEU A 678 -28.99 -31.06 9.57
CA LEU A 678 -30.08 -31.00 10.56
C LEU A 678 -31.41 -30.47 10.00
N PHE A 679 -31.39 -29.79 8.86
CA PHE A 679 -32.50 -28.98 8.35
C PHE A 679 -32.95 -29.41 6.93
N SER A 680 -32.51 -30.57 6.45
CA SER A 680 -32.89 -31.14 5.14
C SER A 680 -33.66 -32.46 5.33
N ALA A 681 -34.98 -32.43 5.26
CA ALA A 681 -35.86 -33.59 5.35
C ALA A 681 -35.76 -34.52 4.13
N SER A 682 -35.13 -34.07 3.04
CA SER A 682 -34.88 -34.84 1.80
C SER A 682 -33.94 -36.07 1.95
N LEU A 683 -33.58 -36.49 3.17
CA LEU A 683 -32.80 -37.71 3.45
C LEU A 683 -33.52 -39.03 3.10
N THR A 684 -34.81 -38.97 2.77
CA THR A 684 -35.65 -40.12 2.36
C THR A 684 -35.07 -40.95 1.22
N ASN A 685 -34.31 -40.34 0.30
CA ASN A 685 -33.71 -41.04 -0.85
C ASN A 685 -32.38 -41.76 -0.56
N VAL A 686 -31.81 -41.65 0.65
CA VAL A 686 -30.50 -42.26 0.99
C VAL A 686 -30.63 -43.37 2.06
N GLY A 687 -31.84 -43.76 2.43
CA GLY A 687 -32.09 -44.91 3.30
C GLY A 687 -31.51 -44.80 4.72
N VAL A 688 -31.26 -43.57 5.18
CA VAL A 688 -30.79 -43.28 6.54
C VAL A 688 -31.92 -43.57 7.53
N ASN A 689 -31.59 -44.16 8.67
CA ASN A 689 -32.56 -44.80 9.55
C ASN A 689 -33.00 -43.86 10.68
N TRP A 690 -34.28 -43.90 11.09
CA TRP A 690 -34.90 -43.02 12.09
C TRP A 690 -34.20 -42.97 13.48
N GLY A 691 -33.26 -43.89 13.75
CA GLY A 691 -32.43 -43.85 14.95
C GLY A 691 -31.46 -42.66 15.03
N GLU A 692 -31.14 -41.98 13.91
CA GLU A 692 -30.28 -40.80 13.94
C GLU A 692 -30.96 -39.58 14.59
N ASP A 693 -32.29 -39.42 14.46
CA ASP A 693 -33.05 -38.34 15.12
C ASP A 693 -33.05 -38.48 16.66
N GLU A 694 -33.33 -39.68 17.17
CA GLU A 694 -33.35 -39.90 18.62
C GLU A 694 -31.93 -39.88 19.22
N GLN A 695 -30.92 -40.27 18.44
CA GLN A 695 -29.51 -40.09 18.80
C GLN A 695 -29.11 -38.61 18.82
N ALA A 696 -29.51 -37.82 17.81
CA ALA A 696 -29.32 -36.37 17.78
C ALA A 696 -29.97 -35.71 18.99
N ARG A 697 -31.26 -35.97 19.23
CA ARG A 697 -32.02 -35.45 20.36
C ARG A 697 -31.37 -35.79 21.70
N THR A 698 -30.88 -37.02 21.86
CA THR A 698 -30.12 -37.44 23.05
C THR A 698 -28.84 -36.59 23.22
N LEU A 699 -28.07 -36.38 22.15
CA LEU A 699 -26.82 -35.61 22.20
C LEU A 699 -27.05 -34.11 22.47
N TRP A 700 -28.08 -33.50 21.87
CA TRP A 700 -28.47 -32.11 22.14
C TRP A 700 -29.09 -31.94 23.55
N SER A 701 -29.76 -32.95 24.09
CA SER A 701 -30.28 -32.92 25.48
C SER A 701 -29.19 -32.88 26.56
N GLU A 702 -27.95 -33.31 26.25
CA GLU A 702 -26.80 -33.07 27.14
C GLU A 702 -26.26 -31.62 27.06
N LEU A 703 -26.57 -30.88 25.98
CA LEU A 703 -26.12 -29.51 25.75
C LEU A 703 -27.08 -28.49 26.36
N ASP A 704 -28.40 -28.68 26.21
CA ASP A 704 -29.44 -27.73 26.64
C ASP A 704 -29.26 -27.26 28.11
N PRO A 705 -29.08 -28.15 29.11
CA PRO A 705 -28.91 -27.73 30.51
C PRO A 705 -27.60 -26.97 30.79
N LEU A 706 -26.60 -27.04 29.88
CA LEU A 706 -25.37 -26.27 29.98
C LEU A 706 -25.57 -24.85 29.45
N LEU A 707 -26.27 -24.70 28.32
CA LEU A 707 -26.54 -23.40 27.71
C LEU A 707 -27.42 -22.55 28.64
N VAL A 708 -28.52 -23.10 29.16
CA VAL A 708 -29.31 -22.51 30.27
C VAL A 708 -28.38 -21.99 31.39
N ARG A 709 -27.49 -22.86 31.89
CA ARG A 709 -26.59 -22.53 32.99
C ARG A 709 -25.57 -21.43 32.64
N PHE A 710 -25.13 -21.32 31.40
CA PHE A 710 -24.24 -20.23 30.96
C PHE A 710 -24.96 -18.89 30.92
N GLY A 711 -26.19 -18.84 30.42
CA GLY A 711 -27.03 -17.64 30.46
C GLY A 711 -27.31 -17.19 31.90
N GLU A 712 -27.94 -18.05 32.69
CA GLU A 712 -28.41 -17.74 34.04
C GLU A 712 -27.28 -17.35 35.01
N SER A 713 -26.11 -18.00 34.93
CA SER A 713 -25.04 -17.78 35.92
C SER A 713 -24.02 -16.70 35.56
N ARG A 714 -23.99 -16.21 34.31
CA ARG A 714 -22.95 -15.27 33.83
C ARG A 714 -23.40 -14.24 32.78
N SER A 715 -24.67 -14.20 32.39
CA SER A 715 -25.14 -13.34 31.28
C SER A 715 -24.39 -13.57 29.96
N ILE A 716 -23.94 -14.81 29.72
CA ILE A 716 -23.24 -15.19 28.49
C ILE A 716 -24.22 -15.22 27.33
N ARG A 717 -23.93 -14.47 26.28
CA ARG A 717 -24.72 -14.45 25.05
C ARG A 717 -24.42 -15.71 24.25
N THR A 718 -25.36 -16.65 24.27
CA THR A 718 -25.32 -17.83 23.40
C THR A 718 -26.02 -17.48 22.10
N LYS A 719 -25.37 -17.72 20.96
CA LYS A 719 -25.94 -17.55 19.62
C LYS A 719 -25.87 -18.86 18.85
N ILE A 720 -26.96 -19.27 18.23
CA ILE A 720 -26.96 -20.39 17.29
C ILE A 720 -27.17 -19.85 15.88
N ILE A 721 -26.27 -20.22 14.99
CA ILE A 721 -26.30 -19.90 13.57
C ILE A 721 -26.68 -21.18 12.83
N TYR A 722 -27.83 -21.17 12.16
CA TYR A 722 -28.31 -22.25 11.30
C TYR A 722 -28.29 -21.76 9.84
N PRO A 723 -28.01 -22.63 8.86
CA PRO A 723 -28.12 -22.25 7.46
C PRO A 723 -29.57 -21.90 7.09
N PRO A 724 -29.80 -21.12 6.01
CA PRO A 724 -31.15 -20.98 5.48
C PRO A 724 -31.73 -22.37 5.13
N PRO A 725 -33.06 -22.58 5.25
CA PRO A 725 -33.69 -23.79 4.77
C PRO A 725 -33.47 -23.93 3.26
N ASP A 726 -33.41 -25.18 2.79
CA ASP A 726 -33.39 -25.48 1.37
C ASP A 726 -34.75 -25.06 0.76
N PRO A 727 -34.78 -24.24 -0.31
CA PRO A 727 -36.04 -23.77 -0.90
C PRO A 727 -36.91 -24.90 -1.47
N ASP A 728 -36.35 -26.10 -1.71
CA ASP A 728 -37.07 -27.27 -2.20
C ASP A 728 -37.64 -28.16 -1.05
N ASP A 729 -37.49 -27.77 0.23
CA ASP A 729 -37.95 -28.55 1.38
C ASP A 729 -39.27 -28.03 1.98
N GLU A 730 -40.39 -28.70 1.63
CA GLU A 730 -41.73 -28.46 2.21
C GLU A 730 -41.91 -29.06 3.64
N GLY A 731 -40.82 -29.50 4.29
CA GLY A 731 -40.81 -30.03 5.65
C GLY A 731 -41.06 -28.98 6.75
N ARG A 732 -40.91 -29.41 8.01
CA ARG A 732 -41.08 -28.54 9.20
C ARG A 732 -40.28 -27.26 9.04
N GLY A 733 -40.94 -26.11 9.21
CA GLY A 733 -40.30 -24.80 9.14
C GLY A 733 -39.07 -24.72 10.04
N ALA A 734 -38.01 -24.07 9.55
CA ALA A 734 -36.69 -24.01 10.20
C ALA A 734 -36.74 -23.52 11.67
N ASP A 735 -37.77 -22.74 12.01
CA ASP A 735 -37.99 -22.18 13.34
C ASP A 735 -38.44 -23.23 14.40
N GLU A 736 -39.04 -24.38 14.01
CA GLU A 736 -39.43 -25.44 14.96
C GLU A 736 -38.22 -26.20 15.53
N TRP A 737 -37.18 -26.38 14.71
CA TRP A 737 -36.05 -27.27 15.02
C TRP A 737 -35.23 -26.82 16.25
N PRO A 738 -34.92 -25.53 16.46
CA PRO A 738 -34.26 -25.06 17.68
C PRO A 738 -35.08 -25.30 18.95
N GLU A 739 -36.41 -25.13 18.91
CA GLU A 739 -37.28 -25.43 20.06
C GLU A 739 -37.34 -26.93 20.35
N TYR A 740 -37.33 -27.77 19.31
CA TYR A 740 -37.32 -29.23 19.47
C TYR A 740 -36.02 -29.76 20.08
N LEU A 741 -34.86 -29.19 19.71
CA LEU A 741 -33.53 -29.65 20.12
C LEU A 741 -33.02 -29.00 21.42
N LEU A 742 -33.42 -27.76 21.73
CA LEU A 742 -32.97 -26.99 22.90
C LEU A 742 -34.14 -26.33 23.67
N PRO A 743 -35.16 -27.11 24.08
CA PRO A 743 -36.43 -26.59 24.57
C PRO A 743 -36.31 -25.71 25.82
N GLU A 744 -35.42 -26.00 26.77
CA GLU A 744 -35.31 -25.20 28.00
C GLU A 744 -34.47 -23.93 27.79
N SER A 745 -33.44 -23.94 26.95
CA SER A 745 -32.68 -22.72 26.59
C SER A 745 -33.51 -21.73 25.77
N MET A 746 -34.31 -22.24 24.83
CA MET A 746 -35.25 -21.44 24.02
C MET A 746 -36.32 -20.81 24.92
N LYS A 747 -37.03 -21.64 25.70
CA LYS A 747 -38.09 -21.22 26.65
C LYS A 747 -37.63 -20.22 27.72
N ARG A 748 -36.33 -20.19 28.05
CA ARG A 748 -35.72 -19.24 28.99
C ARG A 748 -35.12 -18.00 28.33
N GLY A 749 -35.18 -17.88 26.99
CA GLY A 749 -34.63 -16.74 26.25
C GLY A 749 -33.10 -16.62 26.32
N VAL A 750 -32.40 -17.75 26.52
CA VAL A 750 -30.94 -17.80 26.73
C VAL A 750 -30.15 -17.84 25.41
N ILE A 751 -30.82 -18.15 24.30
CA ILE A 751 -30.23 -18.29 22.98
C ILE A 751 -30.79 -17.23 22.02
N ASP A 752 -29.86 -16.54 21.35
CA ASP A 752 -30.09 -15.72 20.16
C ASP A 752 -30.03 -16.64 18.91
N LEU A 753 -31.11 -16.71 18.14
CA LEU A 753 -31.15 -17.45 16.88
C LEU A 753 -30.85 -16.52 15.70
N ALA A 754 -30.01 -16.96 14.77
CA ALA A 754 -29.90 -16.30 13.47
C ALA A 754 -29.68 -17.30 12.32
N GLN A 755 -30.39 -17.02 11.24
CA GLN A 755 -30.10 -17.58 9.93
C GLN A 755 -28.71 -17.09 9.47
N LYS A 756 -27.91 -17.98 8.88
CA LYS A 756 -26.67 -17.61 8.18
C LYS A 756 -27.06 -16.76 6.96
N PRO A 757 -26.38 -15.63 6.67
CA PRO A 757 -26.59 -14.92 5.42
C PRO A 757 -26.30 -15.82 4.21
N SER A 758 -27.07 -15.62 3.15
CA SER A 758 -26.77 -16.10 1.80
C SER A 758 -25.57 -15.32 1.26
N ASP A 759 -24.44 -16.02 1.10
CA ASP A 759 -23.22 -15.50 0.45
C ASP A 759 -23.32 -15.67 -1.08
#